data_AF-A0A914DXA1-F1
#
_entry.id   AF-A0A914DXA1-F1
#
_cell.length_a   1.000
_cell.length_b   1.000
_cell.length_c   1.000
_cell.angle_alpha   90.00
_cell.angle_beta   90.00
_cell.angle_gamma   90.00
#
_symmetry.space_group_name_H-M   'P 1'
#
loop_
_entity.id
_entity.type
_entity.pdbx_description
1 polymer ?
#
loop_
_entity_poly.entity_id
_entity_poly.type
_entity_poly.pdbx_seq_one_letter_code
_entity_poly.pdbx_strand_id
1 'polypeptide(L)'
;MQPKISDLFGKPKPVSTSTTIENIELSRLNSIQGIEFGREIEEPELSDNSNKSPPRKRIKHSHVNQKSTTIRKLFRFDHTTTWVFKYQDSNRNPIIEGFCQFVELTRMELPKHTEVRWLTLTELISRVLKMWPAIKSYFSSCGSEAHKELRKIFSEDHALIHEAYFSFLSQAMEQFRRFNVKVQVQNPILFYVYACFFFAGCTVAGVGFLGWKTSGHWLFGVLVATWMFANLDDSTRVFFTVNLREMGIFVIFLTGGFQILVKFLFRVESDSHIWNFVKAKFGFGVDELPFESAIYICHGAFQFLDWGFVERTKKTGVLPMYALSLLVIIVTSLYSWLKNSQEKHAFFNPKILFLTFQSILCGVMAILTLRMKFLWFPQIAILAAHLLFALDKFIGRFSKYFLILALVGSLLNTQYDEYKKQMANEQEFYDPDTVQLMEWIKTLPKTSVFTGSMQLLAGVKACTDRPLTNHPHFEDKWLRERTQRLYQIYGRRSIHEVHRILAQEKSNYIILEDSICLVKSDGCSTNDLVDMTNGHLPDSGYSRFSYSPDTNDDYVSVSIQAEPGYIVKFEPFADADRVHHMLLYGCDQPAFNAQFWKGGQTCAGNSHILYAWARNAPSLTLPENVAFPIGNPKDPVKFLVLQIHYARPFVGNVRDFSGITLHMSEVRPKYIAEVFLFVGGTPIPAHQPAFISNMSCTYRDEPELHPFAFRTHTHGMGRVVSAFLKHDGKWTMIGKRNPQWPQLFQKIDTDITIRKDDFLSAICRFESTNVDKVTVMGSMGVDEMCNFYMMYYRDADSDKQVNRICAWDENQALRAEYPKEGISLLPPHPEWEHAAHQSGNPFGVEEKLKLTSMGDIKFGQISGMAITKDGDIVVFHRGPRVWDGSSFDFKNILQDKSPIPDATILVGTPIDGGLALKAKYGEAQFYMPHGIFVDDDGYFYTTDVGSHQVIKWKVRN
;
A
#
# COMPACT_ATOMS: atom_id res chain seq x y z
N MET A 1 -23.98 -35.96 -33.56
CA MET A 1 -24.24 -35.40 -34.91
C MET A 1 -23.18 -34.35 -35.22
N GLN A 2 -22.68 -34.30 -36.45
CA GLN A 2 -22.05 -33.10 -37.04
C GLN A 2 -23.00 -32.57 -38.13
N PRO A 3 -22.79 -31.32 -38.56
CA PRO A 3 -22.33 -31.15 -39.95
C PRO A 3 -21.05 -30.32 -40.06
N LYS A 4 -20.23 -30.70 -41.05
CA LYS A 4 -19.20 -29.84 -41.67
C LYS A 4 -19.77 -29.21 -42.94
N ILE A 5 -18.89 -28.56 -43.71
CA ILE A 5 -19.07 -27.92 -45.03
C ILE A 5 -19.40 -26.43 -44.86
N SER A 6 -18.50 -25.47 -45.07
CA SER A 6 -17.37 -25.35 -46.02
C SER A 6 -17.79 -25.09 -47.48
N ASP A 7 -18.42 -23.94 -47.73
CA ASP A 7 -18.30 -23.25 -49.02
C ASP A 7 -18.69 -21.76 -48.90
N LEU A 8 -17.69 -20.88 -48.91
CA LEU A 8 -17.84 -19.44 -49.20
C LEU A 8 -16.52 -18.77 -49.65
N PHE A 9 -15.52 -19.57 -50.06
CA PHE A 9 -14.23 -19.07 -50.56
C PHE A 9 -14.21 -18.97 -52.09
N GLY A 10 -14.63 -17.82 -52.61
CA GLY A 10 -14.38 -17.45 -54.00
C GLY A 10 -12.89 -17.18 -54.29
N LYS A 11 -12.19 -18.15 -54.88
CA LYS A 11 -10.88 -18.03 -55.55
C LYS A 11 -10.88 -19.00 -56.75
N PRO A 12 -10.00 -18.89 -57.78
CA PRO A 12 -8.93 -17.91 -58.03
C PRO A 12 -9.38 -16.88 -59.11
N LYS A 13 -8.63 -16.28 -60.07
CA LYS A 13 -7.23 -16.32 -60.59
C LYS A 13 -6.83 -14.85 -61.00
N PRO A 14 -5.66 -14.55 -61.62
CA PRO A 14 -5.05 -13.21 -61.58
C PRO A 14 -5.32 -12.30 -62.79
N VAL A 15 -4.95 -11.01 -62.64
CA VAL A 15 -4.53 -10.13 -63.74
C VAL A 15 -3.18 -9.52 -63.36
N SER A 16 -2.25 -9.47 -64.32
CA SER A 16 -0.91 -8.92 -64.15
C SER A 16 -0.73 -7.65 -64.97
N THR A 17 -0.40 -6.54 -64.33
CA THR A 17 0.25 -5.38 -64.97
C THR A 17 1.36 -4.85 -64.08
N SER A 18 2.55 -4.69 -64.66
CA SER A 18 3.75 -4.17 -63.99
C SER A 18 3.79 -2.65 -64.02
N THR A 19 4.22 -2.03 -62.92
CA THR A 19 5.06 -0.82 -63.00
C THR A 19 5.94 -0.69 -61.77
N THR A 20 7.25 -0.68 -62.00
CA THR A 20 8.28 -0.32 -61.01
C THR A 20 8.45 1.20 -61.00
N ILE A 21 8.41 1.85 -59.84
CA ILE A 21 8.98 3.20 -59.66
C ILE A 21 9.71 3.25 -58.31
N GLU A 22 11.01 2.98 -58.35
CA GLU A 22 11.97 3.71 -57.51
C GLU A 22 12.23 5.08 -58.16
N ASN A 23 12.84 5.99 -57.40
CA ASN A 23 13.41 7.27 -57.86
C ASN A 23 12.43 8.30 -58.46
N ILE A 24 12.08 9.31 -57.65
CA ILE A 24 11.95 10.69 -58.14
C ILE A 24 12.80 11.60 -57.25
N GLU A 25 13.67 12.38 -57.88
CA GLU A 25 14.71 13.19 -57.25
C GLU A 25 14.25 14.60 -56.81
N LEU A 26 14.95 15.12 -55.80
CA LEU A 26 15.67 16.42 -55.78
C LEU A 26 15.40 17.44 -56.93
N SER A 27 14.14 17.80 -57.21
CA SER A 27 13.79 18.64 -58.38
C SER A 27 12.87 19.85 -58.11
N ARG A 28 12.76 20.33 -56.85
CA ARG A 28 11.95 21.52 -56.49
C ARG A 28 12.61 22.55 -55.55
N LEU A 29 13.94 22.70 -55.61
CA LEU A 29 14.67 23.75 -54.87
C LEU A 29 15.42 24.77 -55.75
N ASN A 30 15.43 24.60 -57.08
CA ASN A 30 16.10 25.51 -58.01
C ASN A 30 15.11 26.35 -58.82
N SER A 31 14.51 27.35 -58.19
CA SER A 31 13.91 28.51 -58.86
C SER A 31 13.89 29.71 -57.93
N ILE A 32 14.35 30.87 -58.41
CA ILE A 32 14.57 32.12 -57.67
C ILE A 32 15.86 32.13 -56.83
N GLN A 33 17.01 32.20 -57.52
CA GLN A 33 18.12 33.04 -57.06
C GLN A 33 17.76 34.52 -57.31
N GLY A 34 18.26 35.44 -56.50
CA GLY A 34 18.10 36.88 -56.78
C GLY A 34 18.73 37.80 -55.74
N ILE A 35 19.78 38.52 -56.19
CA ILE A 35 20.35 39.74 -55.59
C ILE A 35 21.12 39.56 -54.27
N GLU A 36 22.44 39.62 -54.37
CA GLU A 36 23.33 40.03 -53.28
C GLU A 36 23.33 41.56 -53.14
N PHE A 37 23.62 42.08 -51.95
CA PHE A 37 24.53 43.21 -51.74
C PHE A 37 24.95 43.25 -50.26
N GLY A 38 26.14 43.77 -49.96
CA GLY A 38 26.62 43.91 -48.57
C GLY A 38 27.75 44.91 -48.43
N ARG A 39 28.03 45.31 -47.18
CA ARG A 39 29.28 45.90 -46.65
C ARG A 39 29.14 46.20 -45.15
N GLU A 40 30.26 46.33 -44.45
CA GLU A 40 30.32 46.84 -43.07
C GLU A 40 30.08 48.37 -43.00
N ILE A 41 29.93 48.93 -41.79
CA ILE A 41 30.83 49.96 -41.21
C ILE A 41 30.34 50.45 -39.81
N GLU A 42 31.24 50.28 -38.83
CA GLU A 42 31.59 51.11 -37.63
C GLU A 42 30.54 51.61 -36.58
N GLU A 43 30.95 51.50 -35.30
CA GLU A 43 30.49 52.31 -34.15
C GLU A 43 31.09 53.74 -34.21
N PRO A 44 30.60 54.77 -33.47
CA PRO A 44 31.16 55.01 -32.11
C PRO A 44 30.32 55.79 -31.05
N GLU A 45 30.65 55.51 -29.78
CA GLU A 45 30.93 56.41 -28.63
C GLU A 45 29.95 57.45 -27.96
N LEU A 46 29.80 57.25 -26.63
CA LEU A 46 29.98 58.18 -25.48
C LEU A 46 29.42 59.62 -25.44
N SER A 47 28.65 59.93 -24.38
CA SER A 47 28.97 60.92 -23.31
C SER A 47 27.73 61.29 -22.44
N ASP A 48 27.83 62.19 -21.46
CA ASP A 48 28.21 61.96 -20.04
C ASP A 48 27.65 63.12 -19.16
N ASN A 49 27.81 63.04 -17.82
CA ASN A 49 27.79 64.12 -16.81
C ASN A 49 26.47 64.82 -16.33
N SER A 50 25.95 64.26 -15.23
CA SER A 50 26.11 64.85 -13.86
C SER A 50 25.03 65.77 -13.18
N ASN A 51 24.83 65.48 -11.88
CA ASN A 51 24.82 66.38 -10.71
C ASN A 51 23.88 67.62 -10.59
N LYS A 52 22.87 67.54 -9.69
CA LYS A 52 22.86 68.18 -8.33
C LYS A 52 21.57 67.93 -7.51
N SER A 53 21.56 68.33 -6.23
CA SER A 53 20.49 68.10 -5.23
C SER A 53 20.46 69.23 -4.14
N PRO A 54 19.77 69.08 -2.98
CA PRO A 54 18.36 69.42 -2.68
C PRO A 54 18.21 70.66 -1.73
N PRO A 55 17.00 71.01 -1.21
CA PRO A 55 16.77 70.77 0.23
C PRO A 55 15.32 70.54 0.77
N ARG A 56 15.27 69.73 1.85
CA ARG A 56 14.31 69.53 2.98
C ARG A 56 13.08 70.46 3.18
N LYS A 57 11.91 69.86 3.50
CA LYS A 57 11.27 69.85 4.87
C LYS A 57 9.95 68.99 4.99
N ARG A 58 9.97 67.98 5.88
CA ARG A 58 9.00 67.57 6.97
C ARG A 58 7.56 68.21 6.95
N ILE A 59 6.40 67.55 7.22
CA ILE A 59 5.98 66.51 8.21
C ILE A 59 4.67 65.74 7.81
N LYS A 60 4.42 64.54 8.41
CA LYS A 60 3.15 63.78 8.65
C LYS A 60 2.65 62.74 7.61
N HIS A 61 1.79 61.83 8.11
CA HIS A 61 1.48 60.51 7.53
C HIS A 61 0.19 60.49 6.68
N SER A 62 0.22 59.77 5.55
CA SER A 62 -0.78 58.76 5.13
C SER A 62 -0.38 58.11 3.79
N HIS A 63 -1.07 57.04 3.38
CA HIS A 63 -1.07 56.42 2.04
C HIS A 63 0.29 56.11 1.35
N VAL A 64 0.96 55.06 1.82
CA VAL A 64 1.92 54.32 0.97
C VAL A 64 1.14 53.42 0.00
N ASN A 65 0.80 53.90 -1.21
CA ASN A 65 0.41 52.99 -2.30
C ASN A 65 0.45 53.56 -3.75
N GLN A 66 1.46 54.37 -4.12
CA GLN A 66 1.51 54.92 -5.50
C GLN A 66 2.92 55.10 -6.12
N LYS A 67 3.76 54.05 -6.07
CA LYS A 67 5.04 54.01 -6.83
C LYS A 67 5.44 52.64 -7.42
N SER A 68 4.45 51.80 -7.75
CA SER A 68 4.67 50.48 -8.39
C SER A 68 3.89 50.30 -9.71
N THR A 69 3.67 51.41 -10.43
CA THR A 69 2.85 51.47 -11.66
C THR A 69 3.66 51.66 -12.95
N THR A 70 4.94 52.05 -12.87
CA THR A 70 5.80 52.23 -14.06
C THR A 70 6.40 50.91 -14.54
N ILE A 71 7.01 50.13 -13.65
CA ILE A 71 7.64 48.83 -14.00
C ILE A 71 6.60 47.82 -14.49
N ARG A 72 5.38 47.84 -13.92
CA ARG A 72 4.22 47.03 -14.36
C ARG A 72 3.71 47.34 -15.78
N LYS A 73 4.24 48.35 -16.48
CA LYS A 73 3.90 48.65 -17.89
C LYS A 73 4.90 48.09 -18.91
N LEU A 74 6.16 47.82 -18.54
CA LEU A 74 7.16 47.30 -19.49
C LEU A 74 6.97 45.82 -19.85
N PHE A 75 6.37 45.02 -18.97
CA PHE A 75 6.29 43.55 -19.10
C PHE A 75 4.85 43.02 -19.20
N ARG A 76 4.02 43.61 -20.07
CA ARG A 76 2.69 43.06 -20.44
C ARG A 76 2.78 42.09 -21.62
N PHE A 77 3.52 40.98 -21.47
CA PHE A 77 3.66 39.95 -22.51
C PHE A 77 2.33 39.29 -22.94
N ASP A 78 1.35 39.25 -22.04
CA ASP A 78 0.10 38.50 -22.20
C ASP A 78 -0.93 39.18 -23.12
N HIS A 79 -0.85 40.50 -23.35
CA HIS A 79 -1.97 41.21 -23.98
C HIS A 79 -2.00 41.12 -25.52
N THR A 80 -0.85 40.91 -26.16
CA THR A 80 -0.69 40.89 -27.63
C THR A 80 -0.97 39.51 -28.20
N THR A 81 -0.31 38.49 -27.65
CA THR A 81 -0.49 37.08 -28.02
C THR A 81 -1.93 36.63 -27.73
N THR A 82 -2.43 36.84 -26.52
CA THR A 82 -3.77 36.38 -26.13
C THR A 82 -4.88 37.08 -26.92
N TRP A 83 -4.64 38.24 -27.53
CA TRP A 83 -5.56 38.87 -28.51
C TRP A 83 -5.53 38.20 -29.90
N VAL A 84 -4.35 37.83 -30.41
CA VAL A 84 -4.23 37.02 -31.65
C VAL A 84 -4.92 35.67 -31.46
N PHE A 85 -4.80 35.06 -30.28
CA PHE A 85 -5.41 33.76 -29.98
C PHE A 85 -6.91 33.80 -29.63
N LYS A 86 -7.50 34.95 -29.29
CA LYS A 86 -8.94 35.04 -28.93
C LYS A 86 -9.90 35.24 -30.11
N TYR A 87 -9.41 35.28 -31.35
CA TYR A 87 -10.24 35.55 -32.55
C TYR A 87 -11.14 34.38 -33.01
N GLN A 88 -11.41 33.39 -32.15
CA GLN A 88 -12.42 32.33 -32.38
C GLN A 88 -13.83 32.71 -31.86
N ASP A 89 -14.00 33.89 -31.27
CA ASP A 89 -15.31 34.36 -30.78
C ASP A 89 -16.16 34.94 -31.92
N SER A 90 -17.43 34.52 -32.01
CA SER A 90 -18.26 34.61 -33.22
C SER A 90 -18.66 36.03 -33.65
N ASN A 91 -18.49 37.03 -32.79
CA ASN A 91 -19.03 38.39 -32.97
C ASN A 91 -18.14 39.37 -33.79
N ARG A 92 -17.07 38.92 -34.48
CA ARG A 92 -16.17 39.81 -35.27
C ARG A 92 -15.70 39.26 -36.64
N ASN A 93 -16.53 38.48 -37.35
CA ASN A 93 -16.27 38.08 -38.75
C ASN A 93 -15.84 39.24 -39.71
N PRO A 94 -16.49 40.42 -39.71
CA PRO A 94 -16.30 41.42 -40.79
C PRO A 94 -14.87 41.94 -40.96
N ILE A 95 -14.08 42.03 -39.87
CA ILE A 95 -12.70 42.56 -39.93
C ILE A 95 -11.76 41.54 -40.62
N ILE A 96 -12.04 40.24 -40.46
CA ILE A 96 -11.30 39.16 -41.12
C ILE A 96 -11.72 39.05 -42.59
N GLU A 97 -13.02 39.18 -42.87
CA GLU A 97 -13.55 39.16 -44.25
C GLU A 97 -12.99 40.33 -45.07
N GLY A 98 -12.95 41.55 -44.50
CA GLY A 98 -12.30 42.71 -45.12
C GLY A 98 -10.80 42.53 -45.36
N PHE A 99 -10.07 41.84 -44.46
CA PHE A 99 -8.65 41.54 -44.66
C PHE A 99 -8.44 40.49 -45.77
N CYS A 100 -9.28 39.45 -45.78
CA CYS A 100 -9.25 38.43 -46.83
C CYS A 100 -9.58 39.01 -48.21
N GLN A 101 -10.49 39.99 -48.29
CA GLN A 101 -10.75 40.74 -49.52
C GLN A 101 -9.57 41.65 -49.91
N PHE A 102 -8.99 42.39 -48.96
CA PHE A 102 -7.86 43.31 -49.22
C PHE A 102 -6.59 42.62 -49.73
N VAL A 103 -6.37 41.34 -49.41
CA VAL A 103 -5.21 40.54 -49.85
C VAL A 103 -5.61 39.42 -50.83
N GLU A 104 -6.87 39.39 -51.30
CA GLU A 104 -7.42 38.36 -52.21
C GLU A 104 -7.24 36.89 -51.71
N LEU A 105 -7.21 36.68 -50.40
CA LEU A 105 -6.94 35.37 -49.78
C LEU A 105 -8.21 34.59 -49.41
N THR A 106 -8.25 33.32 -49.80
CA THR A 106 -9.32 32.39 -49.38
C THR A 106 -9.14 31.95 -47.92
N ARG A 107 -10.23 31.91 -47.14
CA ARG A 107 -10.23 31.47 -45.73
C ARG A 107 -9.90 29.97 -45.63
N MET A 108 -8.85 29.63 -44.88
CA MET A 108 -8.53 28.25 -44.48
C MET A 108 -8.91 28.00 -43.03
N GLU A 109 -9.41 26.81 -42.71
CA GLU A 109 -9.60 26.37 -41.32
C GLU A 109 -8.28 25.87 -40.70
N LEU A 110 -8.14 26.01 -39.38
CA LEU A 110 -7.06 25.34 -38.65
C LEU A 110 -7.44 23.87 -38.38
N PRO A 111 -6.59 22.88 -38.72
CA PRO A 111 -6.80 21.49 -38.34
C PRO A 111 -6.96 21.32 -36.82
N LYS A 112 -7.78 20.33 -36.41
CA LYS A 112 -8.10 20.08 -35.00
C LYS A 112 -6.85 19.71 -34.19
N HIS A 113 -6.82 20.20 -32.95
CA HIS A 113 -5.63 20.24 -32.10
C HIS A 113 -5.24 18.87 -31.51
N THR A 114 -3.94 18.61 -31.43
CA THR A 114 -3.33 17.67 -30.46
C THR A 114 -2.80 18.45 -29.24
N GLU A 115 -2.65 17.82 -28.09
CA GLU A 115 -2.43 18.50 -26.79
C GLU A 115 -1.09 19.26 -26.67
N VAL A 116 -0.12 18.99 -27.55
CA VAL A 116 1.23 19.58 -27.55
C VAL A 116 1.24 21.00 -28.13
N ARG A 117 0.75 21.97 -27.34
CA ARG A 117 0.50 23.38 -27.73
C ARG A 117 1.65 24.14 -28.42
N TRP A 118 2.92 23.78 -28.22
CA TRP A 118 4.06 24.55 -28.72
C TRP A 118 4.39 24.31 -30.21
N LEU A 119 4.02 23.15 -30.77
CA LEU A 119 4.31 22.84 -32.18
C LEU A 119 3.41 23.66 -33.12
N THR A 120 2.12 23.76 -32.84
CA THR A 120 1.19 24.62 -33.60
C THR A 120 1.47 26.11 -33.41
N LEU A 121 1.92 26.53 -32.22
CA LEU A 121 2.36 27.90 -31.95
C LEU A 121 3.54 28.33 -32.86
N THR A 122 4.49 27.43 -33.10
CA THR A 122 5.66 27.69 -33.95
C THR A 122 5.26 27.95 -35.41
N GLU A 123 4.41 27.09 -35.96
CA GLU A 123 3.88 27.21 -37.32
C GLU A 123 3.00 28.46 -37.49
N LEU A 124 2.15 28.78 -36.50
CA LEU A 124 1.31 29.98 -36.53
C LEU A 124 2.15 31.27 -36.54
N ILE A 125 3.14 31.38 -35.64
CA ILE A 125 4.02 32.57 -35.59
C ILE A 125 4.80 32.72 -36.90
N SER A 126 5.26 31.62 -37.49
CA SER A 126 5.96 31.64 -38.79
C SER A 126 5.05 32.10 -39.95
N ARG A 127 3.74 31.79 -39.90
CA ARG A 127 2.75 32.32 -40.87
C ARG A 127 2.43 33.80 -40.64
N VAL A 128 2.26 34.22 -39.39
CA VAL A 128 2.02 35.63 -39.01
C VAL A 128 3.19 36.52 -39.44
N LEU A 129 4.44 36.06 -39.31
CA LEU A 129 5.62 36.76 -39.81
C LEU A 129 5.63 36.88 -41.35
N LYS A 130 5.33 35.80 -42.08
CA LYS A 130 5.23 35.84 -43.55
C LYS A 130 4.15 36.81 -44.06
N MET A 131 3.08 37.00 -43.30
CA MET A 131 1.97 37.91 -43.63
C MET A 131 2.15 39.32 -43.04
N TRP A 132 3.22 39.56 -42.27
CA TRP A 132 3.36 40.77 -41.46
C TRP A 132 3.31 42.09 -42.25
N PRO A 133 3.94 42.22 -43.43
CA PRO A 133 3.83 43.46 -44.23
C PRO A 133 2.40 43.75 -44.70
N ALA A 134 1.65 42.71 -45.10
CA ALA A 134 0.25 42.85 -45.53
C ALA A 134 -0.68 43.18 -44.35
N ILE A 135 -0.47 42.55 -43.19
CA ILE A 135 -1.18 42.85 -41.94
C ILE A 135 -0.93 44.31 -41.52
N LYS A 136 0.32 44.77 -41.55
CA LYS A 136 0.69 46.16 -41.26
C LYS A 136 0.00 47.12 -42.23
N SER A 137 0.09 46.86 -43.55
CA SER A 137 -0.51 47.69 -44.59
C SER A 137 -2.02 47.84 -44.43
N TYR A 138 -2.75 46.73 -44.22
CA TYR A 138 -4.20 46.74 -44.00
C TYR A 138 -4.61 47.57 -42.78
N PHE A 139 -3.98 47.33 -41.62
CA PHE A 139 -4.33 48.07 -40.39
C PHE A 139 -3.88 49.54 -40.41
N SER A 140 -2.94 49.91 -41.29
CA SER A 140 -2.69 51.32 -41.64
C SER A 140 -3.77 51.90 -42.56
N SER A 141 -4.26 51.17 -43.56
CA SER A 141 -5.31 51.66 -44.48
C SER A 141 -6.69 51.78 -43.83
N CYS A 142 -7.03 50.96 -42.84
CA CYS A 142 -8.33 50.96 -42.15
C CYS A 142 -8.60 52.20 -41.26
N GLY A 143 -7.74 53.22 -41.28
CA GLY A 143 -8.01 54.54 -40.72
C GLY A 143 -8.55 54.53 -39.29
N SER A 144 -9.68 55.20 -39.07
CA SER A 144 -10.36 55.30 -37.77
C SER A 144 -11.08 54.02 -37.33
N GLU A 145 -11.37 53.09 -38.24
CA GLU A 145 -12.26 51.93 -38.01
C GLU A 145 -11.52 50.73 -37.38
N ALA A 146 -10.21 50.60 -37.63
CA ALA A 146 -9.39 49.56 -37.01
C ALA A 146 -9.37 49.65 -35.47
N HIS A 147 -9.54 48.52 -34.78
CA HIS A 147 -9.59 48.45 -33.33
C HIS A 147 -8.36 49.09 -32.66
N LYS A 148 -8.59 49.96 -31.66
CA LYS A 148 -7.61 50.91 -31.10
C LYS A 148 -6.26 50.29 -30.71
N GLU A 149 -6.27 49.10 -30.12
CA GLU A 149 -5.04 48.39 -29.71
C GLU A 149 -4.30 47.78 -30.91
N LEU A 150 -4.99 47.28 -31.94
CA LEU A 150 -4.34 46.72 -33.14
C LEU A 150 -3.61 47.80 -33.93
N ARG A 151 -4.24 48.98 -34.11
CA ARG A 151 -3.59 50.14 -34.75
C ARG A 151 -2.35 50.61 -34.00
N LYS A 152 -2.28 50.40 -32.68
CA LYS A 152 -1.10 50.71 -31.85
C LYS A 152 -0.02 49.63 -31.90
N ILE A 153 -0.37 48.38 -32.21
CA ILE A 153 0.60 47.29 -32.44
C ILE A 153 1.27 47.46 -33.81
N PHE A 154 0.51 47.88 -34.82
CA PHE A 154 0.99 48.01 -36.21
C PHE A 154 1.35 49.45 -36.65
N SER A 155 1.21 50.45 -35.77
CA SER A 155 1.78 51.79 -35.99
C SER A 155 3.31 51.74 -36.09
N GLU A 156 3.91 52.61 -36.89
CA GLU A 156 5.30 52.48 -37.35
C GLU A 156 6.33 52.34 -36.22
N ASP A 157 6.22 53.17 -35.16
CA ASP A 157 7.10 53.16 -33.98
C ASP A 157 7.05 51.85 -33.15
N HIS A 158 6.07 50.97 -33.39
CA HIS A 158 5.83 49.77 -32.58
C HIS A 158 5.80 48.48 -33.41
N ALA A 159 5.42 48.56 -34.68
CA ALA A 159 5.40 47.42 -35.61
C ALA A 159 6.77 46.72 -35.65
N LEU A 160 7.86 47.48 -35.78
CA LEU A 160 9.22 46.96 -35.86
C LEU A 160 9.65 46.19 -34.59
N ILE A 161 9.26 46.69 -33.42
CA ILE A 161 9.57 46.07 -32.13
C ILE A 161 8.81 44.74 -31.98
N HIS A 162 7.55 44.71 -32.39
CA HIS A 162 6.73 43.49 -32.36
C HIS A 162 7.17 42.47 -33.43
N GLU A 163 7.62 42.92 -34.60
CA GLU A 163 8.18 42.07 -35.66
C GLU A 163 9.47 41.37 -35.22
N ALA A 164 10.40 42.13 -34.62
CA ALA A 164 11.62 41.59 -34.02
C ALA A 164 11.31 40.61 -32.88
N TYR A 165 10.29 40.89 -32.06
CA TYR A 165 9.85 40.01 -30.98
C TYR A 165 9.25 38.68 -31.49
N PHE A 166 8.36 38.72 -32.50
CA PHE A 166 7.84 37.49 -33.11
C PHE A 166 8.94 36.71 -33.85
N SER A 167 9.89 37.40 -34.49
CA SER A 167 11.06 36.77 -35.13
C SER A 167 11.97 36.07 -34.12
N PHE A 168 12.24 36.70 -32.98
CA PHE A 168 12.96 36.09 -31.86
C PHE A 168 12.23 34.85 -31.34
N LEU A 169 10.90 34.91 -31.14
CA LEU A 169 10.12 33.76 -30.72
C LEU A 169 10.18 32.61 -31.74
N SER A 170 10.04 32.90 -33.04
CA SER A 170 10.17 31.89 -34.10
C SER A 170 11.54 31.19 -34.06
N GLN A 171 12.62 31.97 -33.96
CA GLN A 171 13.98 31.44 -33.93
C GLN A 171 14.27 30.64 -32.64
N ALA A 172 13.81 31.12 -31.48
CA ALA A 172 13.97 30.43 -30.20
C ALA A 172 13.20 29.10 -30.16
N MET A 173 11.95 29.08 -30.66
CA MET A 173 11.15 27.86 -30.77
C MET A 173 11.74 26.88 -31.79
N GLU A 174 12.28 27.34 -32.91
CA GLU A 174 12.95 26.47 -33.90
C GLU A 174 14.21 25.81 -33.32
N GLN A 175 15.00 26.52 -32.49
CA GLN A 175 16.10 25.89 -31.75
C GLN A 175 15.59 24.86 -30.73
N PHE A 176 14.50 25.16 -30.01
CA PHE A 176 13.88 24.21 -29.08
C PHE A 176 13.29 22.98 -29.79
N ARG A 177 12.77 23.14 -31.03
CA ARG A 177 12.30 22.06 -31.89
C ARG A 177 13.47 21.23 -32.42
N ARG A 178 14.56 21.84 -32.90
CA ARG A 178 15.79 21.14 -33.32
C ARG A 178 16.43 20.37 -32.17
N PHE A 179 16.42 20.93 -30.97
CA PHE A 179 16.84 20.24 -29.75
C PHE A 179 15.95 19.02 -29.48
N ASN A 180 14.63 19.17 -29.45
CA ASN A 180 13.69 18.03 -29.28
C ASN A 180 13.87 16.94 -30.34
N VAL A 181 14.01 17.30 -31.62
CA VAL A 181 14.21 16.32 -32.71
C VAL A 181 15.55 15.59 -32.55
N LYS A 182 16.63 16.26 -32.13
CA LYS A 182 17.90 15.58 -31.82
C LYS A 182 17.80 14.68 -30.58
N VAL A 183 17.06 15.12 -29.55
CA VAL A 183 16.79 14.33 -28.33
C VAL A 183 15.94 13.09 -28.63
N GLN A 184 15.03 13.16 -29.60
CA GLN A 184 14.23 12.01 -30.06
C GLN A 184 15.01 10.99 -30.90
N VAL A 185 16.24 11.31 -31.34
CA VAL A 185 17.08 10.45 -32.20
C VAL A 185 18.15 9.69 -31.42
N GLN A 186 18.47 10.08 -30.18
CA GLN A 186 19.31 9.30 -29.28
C GLN A 186 18.49 8.33 -28.43
N ASN A 187 19.09 7.19 -28.06
CA ASN A 187 18.49 6.22 -27.13
C ASN A 187 18.10 6.92 -25.80
N PRO A 188 16.79 7.08 -25.48
CA PRO A 188 16.37 8.00 -24.40
C PRO A 188 16.88 7.62 -23.01
N ILE A 189 17.12 6.33 -22.78
CA ILE A 189 17.61 5.77 -21.51
C ILE A 189 19.00 6.34 -21.17
N LEU A 190 19.94 6.28 -22.13
CA LEU A 190 21.32 6.75 -21.93
C LEU A 190 21.34 8.27 -21.71
N PHE A 191 20.54 9.03 -22.47
CA PHE A 191 20.39 10.46 -22.24
C PHE A 191 19.85 10.77 -20.84
N TYR A 192 18.80 10.09 -20.38
CA TYR A 192 18.25 10.28 -19.03
C TYR A 192 19.31 10.00 -17.95
N VAL A 193 20.04 8.88 -18.07
CA VAL A 193 21.09 8.50 -17.10
C VAL A 193 22.21 9.54 -17.06
N TYR A 194 22.77 9.95 -18.21
CA TYR A 194 23.82 10.98 -18.24
C TYR A 194 23.31 12.36 -17.78
N ALA A 195 22.06 12.72 -18.08
CA ALA A 195 21.45 13.95 -17.58
C ALA A 195 21.29 13.92 -16.05
N CYS A 196 20.88 12.79 -15.46
CA CYS A 196 20.82 12.62 -14.00
C CYS A 196 22.18 12.78 -13.34
N PHE A 197 23.23 12.16 -13.87
CA PHE A 197 24.60 12.34 -13.37
C PHE A 197 25.09 13.80 -13.52
N PHE A 198 24.81 14.44 -14.66
CA PHE A 198 25.16 15.85 -14.89
C PHE A 198 24.48 16.77 -13.87
N PHE A 199 23.16 16.65 -13.67
CA PHE A 199 22.43 17.47 -12.70
C PHE A 199 22.85 17.18 -11.24
N ALA A 200 23.20 15.93 -10.89
CA ALA A 200 23.78 15.62 -9.59
C ALA A 200 25.13 16.34 -9.39
N GLY A 201 26.02 16.32 -10.39
CA GLY A 201 27.27 17.08 -10.39
C GLY A 201 27.05 18.59 -10.25
N CYS A 202 26.08 19.17 -10.98
CA CYS A 202 25.69 20.57 -10.84
C CYS A 202 25.19 20.91 -9.42
N THR A 203 24.45 20.01 -8.78
CA THR A 203 23.99 20.21 -7.39
C THR A 203 25.15 20.19 -6.40
N VAL A 204 26.09 19.24 -6.49
CA VAL A 204 27.28 19.22 -5.61
C VAL A 204 28.13 20.47 -5.83
N ALA A 205 28.35 20.89 -7.09
CA ALA A 205 29.07 22.12 -7.41
C ALA A 205 28.36 23.38 -6.87
N GLY A 206 27.03 23.46 -7.00
CA GLY A 206 26.23 24.56 -6.47
C GLY A 206 26.24 24.65 -4.94
N VAL A 207 26.14 23.51 -4.26
CA VAL A 207 26.21 23.40 -2.79
C VAL A 207 27.62 23.74 -2.27
N GLY A 208 28.68 23.30 -2.96
CA GLY A 208 30.06 23.71 -2.69
C GLY A 208 30.28 25.22 -2.91
N PHE A 209 29.72 25.81 -3.98
CA PHE A 209 29.76 27.25 -4.24
C PHE A 209 28.99 28.04 -3.17
N LEU A 210 27.86 27.54 -2.68
CA LEU A 210 27.15 28.13 -1.53
C LEU A 210 28.02 28.07 -0.27
N GLY A 211 28.66 26.93 0.03
CA GLY A 211 29.61 26.79 1.14
C GLY A 211 30.80 27.76 1.07
N TRP A 212 31.31 28.06 -0.14
CA TRP A 212 32.28 29.13 -0.36
C TRP A 212 31.64 30.53 -0.13
N LYS A 213 30.47 30.82 -0.68
CA LYS A 213 29.84 32.16 -0.57
C LYS A 213 29.29 32.48 0.83
N THR A 214 29.06 31.51 1.71
CA THR A 214 28.68 31.73 3.12
C THR A 214 29.88 31.90 4.06
N SER A 215 31.03 31.31 3.73
CA SER A 215 32.28 31.34 4.51
C SER A 215 33.33 32.33 4.00
N GLY A 216 33.16 32.84 2.78
CA GLY A 216 34.12 33.70 2.09
C GLY A 216 35.37 32.99 1.53
N HIS A 217 35.60 31.71 1.82
CA HIS A 217 36.82 31.00 1.40
C HIS A 217 36.56 29.63 0.75
N TRP A 218 37.27 29.33 -0.34
CA TRP A 218 36.99 28.19 -1.22
C TRP A 218 37.17 26.82 -0.53
N LEU A 219 38.12 26.70 0.40
CA LEU A 219 38.35 25.47 1.20
C LEU A 219 37.09 24.97 1.93
N PHE A 220 36.17 25.86 2.32
CA PHE A 220 34.90 25.44 2.92
C PHE A 220 33.94 24.83 1.89
N GLY A 221 33.97 25.30 0.64
CA GLY A 221 33.24 24.68 -0.46
C GLY A 221 33.77 23.28 -0.77
N VAL A 222 35.10 23.08 -0.68
CA VAL A 222 35.74 21.77 -0.81
C VAL A 222 35.35 20.85 0.35
N LEU A 223 35.33 21.32 1.60
CA LEU A 223 34.86 20.54 2.75
C LEU A 223 33.39 20.12 2.61
N VAL A 224 32.52 21.05 2.20
CA VAL A 224 31.09 20.77 1.95
C VAL A 224 30.91 19.72 0.85
N ALA A 225 31.63 19.83 -0.27
CA ALA A 225 31.62 18.82 -1.32
C ALA A 225 32.15 17.47 -0.81
N THR A 226 33.25 17.47 -0.03
CA THR A 226 33.82 16.26 0.58
C THR A 226 32.82 15.56 1.51
N TRP A 227 32.03 16.31 2.28
CA TRP A 227 30.95 15.73 3.09
C TRP A 227 29.77 15.19 2.25
N MET A 228 29.43 15.82 1.12
CA MET A 228 28.42 15.26 0.21
C MET A 228 28.87 13.93 -0.39
N PHE A 229 30.13 13.84 -0.79
CA PHE A 229 30.73 12.58 -1.25
C PHE A 229 30.78 11.54 -0.13
N ALA A 230 31.36 11.86 1.03
CA ALA A 230 31.53 10.96 2.17
C ALA A 230 30.22 10.47 2.84
N ASN A 231 29.05 10.94 2.41
CA ASN A 231 27.74 10.47 2.87
C ASN A 231 26.79 10.30 1.65
N LEU A 232 27.28 9.68 0.56
CA LEU A 232 26.58 9.60 -0.73
C LEU A 232 25.14 9.09 -0.60
N ASP A 233 24.91 8.04 0.19
CA ASP A 233 23.62 7.39 0.46
C ASP A 233 22.58 8.32 1.11
N ASP A 234 23.05 9.39 1.74
CA ASP A 234 22.25 10.39 2.45
C ASP A 234 22.22 11.74 1.71
N SER A 235 23.15 11.98 0.76
CA SER A 235 23.29 13.22 -0.01
C SER A 235 22.69 13.17 -1.42
N THR A 236 22.58 11.97 -2.01
CA THR A 236 21.95 11.74 -3.33
C THR A 236 21.05 10.51 -3.32
N ARG A 237 20.34 10.31 -4.42
CA ARG A 237 19.54 9.10 -4.73
C ARG A 237 19.94 8.45 -6.06
N VAL A 238 20.99 8.96 -6.71
CA VAL A 238 21.50 8.43 -7.98
C VAL A 238 22.49 7.29 -7.68
N PHE A 239 21.96 6.08 -7.61
CA PHE A 239 22.72 4.83 -7.62
C PHE A 239 22.27 4.02 -8.84
N PHE A 240 23.22 3.37 -9.50
CA PHE A 240 23.11 2.72 -10.82
C PHE A 240 21.66 2.40 -11.30
N THR A 241 21.21 3.18 -12.30
CA THR A 241 19.87 3.18 -12.94
C THR A 241 18.77 4.01 -12.23
N VAL A 242 17.50 3.76 -12.56
CA VAL A 242 16.48 4.82 -12.71
C VAL A 242 15.53 4.95 -11.51
N ASN A 243 15.65 6.03 -10.72
CA ASN A 243 14.49 6.65 -10.03
C ASN A 243 14.73 8.06 -9.42
N LEU A 244 14.82 9.11 -10.24
CA LEU A 244 14.70 10.51 -9.77
C LEU A 244 13.62 11.34 -10.52
N ARG A 245 12.57 11.70 -9.77
CA ARG A 245 11.71 12.89 -9.98
C ARG A 245 12.23 14.12 -9.19
N GLU A 246 13.22 13.91 -8.31
CA GLU A 246 13.48 14.76 -7.14
C GLU A 246 14.32 16.03 -7.39
N MET A 247 15.25 16.03 -8.36
CA MET A 247 15.87 17.29 -8.82
C MET A 247 14.83 18.22 -9.45
N GLY A 248 13.66 17.66 -9.81
CA GLY A 248 12.47 18.42 -10.12
C GLY A 248 11.96 19.30 -8.99
N ILE A 249 12.41 19.21 -7.73
CA ILE A 249 11.85 20.02 -6.63
C ILE A 249 11.98 21.54 -6.84
N PHE A 250 13.05 22.03 -7.47
CA PHE A 250 13.13 23.44 -7.88
C PHE A 250 12.10 23.79 -8.97
N VAL A 251 11.85 22.85 -9.88
CA VAL A 251 10.79 22.91 -10.90
C VAL A 251 9.40 22.71 -10.27
N ILE A 252 9.24 22.01 -9.15
CA ILE A 252 7.97 21.77 -8.46
C ILE A 252 7.62 22.93 -7.51
N PHE A 253 8.56 23.73 -7.03
CA PHE A 253 8.22 25.03 -6.42
C PHE A 253 7.71 26.02 -7.48
N LEU A 254 8.33 26.06 -8.67
CA LEU A 254 7.84 26.85 -9.81
C LEU A 254 6.50 26.33 -10.37
N THR A 255 6.42 25.04 -10.65
CA THR A 255 5.26 24.36 -11.24
C THR A 255 4.16 24.16 -10.22
N GLY A 256 4.47 24.03 -8.93
CA GLY A 256 3.49 24.00 -7.83
C GLY A 256 2.93 25.38 -7.53
N GLY A 257 3.75 26.45 -7.60
CA GLY A 257 3.24 27.83 -7.62
C GLY A 257 2.32 28.07 -8.82
N PHE A 258 2.70 27.57 -10.00
CA PHE A 258 1.88 27.58 -11.21
C PHE A 258 0.63 26.67 -11.09
N GLN A 259 0.71 25.53 -10.41
CA GLN A 259 -0.40 24.58 -10.21
C GLN A 259 -1.39 25.09 -9.16
N ILE A 260 -0.95 25.79 -8.12
CA ILE A 260 -1.82 26.51 -7.19
C ILE A 260 -2.54 27.63 -7.94
N LEU A 261 -1.82 28.39 -8.78
CA LEU A 261 -2.42 29.41 -9.66
C LEU A 261 -3.43 28.80 -10.65
N VAL A 262 -3.13 27.65 -11.25
CA VAL A 262 -4.04 26.91 -12.16
C VAL A 262 -5.23 26.32 -11.41
N LYS A 263 -5.04 25.66 -10.26
CA LYS A 263 -6.14 25.17 -9.40
C LYS A 263 -7.08 26.31 -8.99
N PHE A 264 -6.53 27.47 -8.63
CA PHE A 264 -7.30 28.67 -8.28
C PHE A 264 -8.07 29.25 -9.48
N LEU A 265 -7.50 29.19 -10.69
CA LEU A 265 -8.14 29.69 -11.92
C LEU A 265 -9.13 28.69 -12.56
N PHE A 266 -8.96 27.38 -12.37
CA PHE A 266 -9.68 26.32 -13.09
C PHE A 266 -10.48 25.34 -12.21
N ARG A 267 -10.42 25.45 -10.87
CA ARG A 267 -11.17 24.61 -9.89
C ARG A 267 -11.00 23.10 -10.09
N VAL A 268 -9.80 22.58 -9.84
CA VAL A 268 -9.51 21.13 -9.90
C VAL A 268 -9.43 20.52 -8.49
N GLU A 269 -10.20 19.45 -8.25
CA GLU A 269 -10.22 18.71 -6.99
C GLU A 269 -9.17 17.60 -6.96
N SER A 270 -8.27 17.60 -5.97
CA SER A 270 -7.27 16.52 -5.79
C SER A 270 -6.84 16.23 -4.35
N ASP A 271 -7.26 17.02 -3.37
CA ASP A 271 -6.44 17.25 -2.16
C ASP A 271 -6.84 16.41 -0.93
N SER A 272 -7.72 15.41 -1.09
CA SER A 272 -8.19 14.53 -0.01
C SER A 272 -7.20 13.42 0.38
N HIS A 273 -6.54 12.79 -0.61
CA HIS A 273 -5.65 11.64 -0.38
C HIS A 273 -4.47 11.99 0.54
N ILE A 274 -3.80 13.11 0.29
CA ILE A 274 -2.65 13.58 1.05
C ILE A 274 -3.00 13.73 2.55
N TRP A 275 -4.21 14.24 2.85
CA TRP A 275 -4.67 14.38 4.24
C TRP A 275 -4.96 13.02 4.90
N ASN A 276 -5.50 12.04 4.17
CA ASN A 276 -5.72 10.70 4.71
C ASN A 276 -4.39 9.98 5.01
N PHE A 277 -3.41 10.08 4.11
CA PHE A 277 -2.04 9.60 4.35
C PHE A 277 -1.42 10.26 5.59
N VAL A 278 -1.50 11.59 5.72
CA VAL A 278 -0.95 12.31 6.88
C VAL A 278 -1.62 11.90 8.19
N LYS A 279 -2.96 11.79 8.24
CA LYS A 279 -3.69 11.37 9.46
C LYS A 279 -3.22 9.99 9.94
N ALA A 280 -3.32 8.98 9.05
CA ALA A 280 -2.98 7.61 9.39
C ALA A 280 -1.50 7.45 9.78
N LYS A 281 -0.59 8.19 9.12
CA LYS A 281 0.84 8.19 9.45
C LYS A 281 1.18 8.74 10.85
N PHE A 282 0.32 9.58 11.42
CA PHE A 282 0.43 10.06 12.81
C PHE A 282 -0.48 9.29 13.78
N GLY A 283 -1.17 8.23 13.35
CA GLY A 283 -2.12 7.48 14.17
C GLY A 283 -3.41 8.25 14.50
N PHE A 284 -3.68 9.38 13.84
CA PHE A 284 -4.98 10.04 13.96
C PHE A 284 -6.03 9.20 13.22
N GLY A 285 -7.12 8.86 13.92
CA GLY A 285 -8.17 7.98 13.41
C GLY A 285 -8.62 8.35 12.00
N VAL A 286 -8.49 7.39 11.09
CA VAL A 286 -9.09 7.43 9.76
C VAL A 286 -10.01 6.24 9.68
N ASP A 287 -11.31 6.50 9.56
CA ASP A 287 -12.33 5.45 9.70
C ASP A 287 -12.27 4.42 8.57
N GLU A 288 -11.60 4.70 7.44
CA GLU A 288 -11.08 3.75 6.46
C GLU A 288 -9.75 4.25 5.85
N LEU A 289 -8.75 3.39 5.68
CA LEU A 289 -7.50 3.73 5.00
C LEU A 289 -7.56 3.30 3.52
N PRO A 290 -7.55 4.23 2.54
CA PRO A 290 -7.60 3.86 1.13
C PRO A 290 -6.36 3.07 0.68
N PHE A 291 -6.54 2.17 -0.28
CA PHE A 291 -5.48 1.35 -0.90
C PHE A 291 -4.25 2.19 -1.29
N GLU A 292 -4.47 3.33 -1.94
CA GLU A 292 -3.40 4.22 -2.37
C GLU A 292 -2.65 4.91 -1.23
N SER A 293 -3.23 5.00 -0.03
CA SER A 293 -2.57 5.50 1.19
C SER A 293 -1.81 4.38 1.88
N ALA A 294 -2.39 3.18 1.93
CA ALA A 294 -1.79 2.01 2.57
C ALA A 294 -0.49 1.59 1.88
N ILE A 295 -0.43 1.61 0.54
CA ILE A 295 0.80 1.38 -0.24
C ILE A 295 1.95 2.28 0.26
N TYR A 296 1.67 3.56 0.53
CA TYR A 296 2.71 4.47 1.02
C TYR A 296 3.09 4.22 2.47
N ILE A 297 2.14 3.93 3.36
CA ILE A 297 2.43 3.70 4.78
C ILE A 297 3.24 2.42 4.96
N CYS A 298 2.95 1.37 4.19
CA CYS A 298 3.67 0.11 4.23
C CYS A 298 5.04 0.16 3.51
N HIS A 299 5.19 0.97 2.46
CA HIS A 299 6.47 1.04 1.73
C HIS A 299 7.57 1.72 2.55
N GLY A 300 8.60 0.95 2.92
CA GLY A 300 9.75 1.38 3.74
C GLY A 300 10.41 2.73 3.39
N ALA A 301 10.34 3.18 2.14
CA ALA A 301 10.85 4.49 1.74
C ALA A 301 10.12 5.67 2.43
N PHE A 302 8.84 5.49 2.79
CA PHE A 302 8.01 6.51 3.41
C PHE A 302 7.86 6.33 4.94
N GLN A 303 8.66 5.46 5.55
CA GLN A 303 8.77 5.37 7.00
C GLN A 303 9.42 6.61 7.63
N PHE A 304 9.46 6.66 8.96
CA PHE A 304 10.24 7.66 9.70
C PHE A 304 11.76 7.46 9.47
N LEU A 305 12.56 8.49 9.78
CA LEU A 305 14.01 8.47 9.60
C LEU A 305 14.71 7.35 10.42
N ASP A 306 15.68 6.67 9.79
CA ASP A 306 16.40 5.55 10.38
C ASP A 306 17.52 5.97 11.33
N TRP A 307 17.81 5.14 12.34
CA TRP A 307 18.99 5.33 13.19
C TRP A 307 20.32 5.22 12.40
N GLY A 308 20.32 4.49 11.28
CA GLY A 308 21.49 4.39 10.40
C GLY A 308 21.90 5.74 9.79
N PHE A 309 20.96 6.63 9.46
CA PHE A 309 21.27 8.01 9.04
C PHE A 309 22.03 8.76 10.14
N VAL A 310 21.57 8.63 11.39
CA VAL A 310 22.22 9.27 12.54
C VAL A 310 23.62 8.71 12.74
N GLU A 311 23.82 7.40 12.56
CA GLU A 311 25.12 6.75 12.70
C GLU A 311 26.11 7.11 11.58
N ARG A 312 25.71 7.00 10.30
CA ARG A 312 26.55 7.36 9.14
C ARG A 312 27.02 8.82 9.22
N THR A 313 26.09 9.74 9.49
CA THR A 313 26.38 11.19 9.55
C THR A 313 27.06 11.63 10.86
N LYS A 314 27.02 10.80 11.92
CA LYS A 314 27.88 10.92 13.10
C LYS A 314 29.31 10.44 12.82
N LYS A 315 29.48 9.32 12.10
CA LYS A 315 30.80 8.75 11.73
C LYS A 315 31.64 9.72 10.88
N THR A 316 31.01 10.52 10.03
CA THR A 316 31.68 11.58 9.24
C THR A 316 31.78 12.94 9.95
N GLY A 317 31.35 13.03 11.21
CA GLY A 317 31.40 14.23 12.05
C GLY A 317 30.42 15.36 11.68
N VAL A 318 29.74 15.27 10.53
CA VAL A 318 28.94 16.38 10.00
C VAL A 318 27.68 16.66 10.84
N LEU A 319 27.01 15.63 11.36
CA LEU A 319 25.80 15.79 12.18
C LEU A 319 26.05 16.46 13.55
N PRO A 320 27.03 16.04 14.39
CA PRO A 320 27.30 16.74 15.65
C PRO A 320 27.78 18.18 15.44
N MET A 321 28.54 18.45 14.35
CA MET A 321 28.94 19.81 14.00
C MET A 321 27.75 20.69 13.56
N TYR A 322 26.79 20.12 12.83
CA TYR A 322 25.51 20.77 12.51
C TYR A 322 24.70 21.07 13.78
N ALA A 323 24.55 20.11 14.69
CA ALA A 323 23.82 20.31 15.94
C ALA A 323 24.42 21.43 16.81
N LEU A 324 25.76 21.49 16.92
CA LEU A 324 26.46 22.56 17.62
C LEU A 324 26.31 23.92 16.88
N SER A 325 26.31 23.91 15.54
CA SER A 325 26.04 25.10 14.73
C SER A 325 24.64 25.68 14.99
N LEU A 326 23.61 24.81 14.98
CA LEU A 326 22.24 25.20 15.33
C LEU A 326 22.17 25.80 16.74
N LEU A 327 22.78 25.16 17.74
CA LEU A 327 22.76 25.63 19.12
C LEU A 327 23.38 27.04 19.23
N VAL A 328 24.53 27.28 18.59
CA VAL A 328 25.18 28.61 18.56
C VAL A 328 24.29 29.64 17.86
N ILE A 329 23.67 29.30 16.72
CA ILE A 329 22.79 30.20 15.97
C ILE A 329 21.52 30.54 16.76
N ILE A 330 20.92 29.57 17.44
CA ILE A 330 19.70 29.75 18.26
C ILE A 330 20.02 30.59 19.50
N VAL A 331 21.07 30.27 20.26
CA VAL A 331 21.45 31.00 21.47
C VAL A 331 21.84 32.45 21.15
N THR A 332 22.61 32.70 20.08
CA THR A 332 22.96 34.07 19.66
C THR A 332 21.73 34.84 19.17
N SER A 333 20.83 34.22 18.41
CA SER A 333 19.58 34.86 17.96
C SER A 333 18.65 35.22 19.13
N LEU A 334 18.48 34.31 20.11
CA LEU A 334 17.71 34.57 21.32
C LEU A 334 18.33 35.68 22.18
N TYR A 335 19.66 35.67 22.37
CA TYR A 335 20.37 36.72 23.09
C TYR A 335 20.19 38.10 22.42
N SER A 336 20.31 38.18 21.09
CA SER A 336 20.08 39.42 20.33
C SER A 336 18.60 39.83 20.23
N TRP A 337 17.65 38.92 20.45
CA TRP A 337 16.22 39.24 20.54
C TRP A 337 15.85 39.81 21.92
N LEU A 338 16.31 39.16 23.00
CA LEU A 338 16.10 39.62 24.38
C LEU A 338 16.81 40.96 24.65
N LYS A 339 18.06 41.10 24.18
CA LYS A 339 18.86 42.32 24.35
C LYS A 339 18.54 43.32 23.23
N ASN A 340 17.45 44.08 23.40
CA ASN A 340 16.90 45.03 22.41
C ASN A 340 17.79 46.27 22.15
N SER A 341 19.03 46.05 21.72
CA SER A 341 20.04 47.05 21.33
C SER A 341 19.87 47.51 19.87
N GLN A 342 20.45 48.66 19.51
CA GLN A 342 20.58 49.09 18.12
C GLN A 342 21.68 48.35 17.34
N GLU A 343 22.57 47.60 18.01
CA GLU A 343 23.62 46.77 17.37
C GLU A 343 23.10 45.50 16.65
N LYS A 344 21.89 45.55 16.06
CA LYS A 344 21.21 44.39 15.47
C LYS A 344 21.95 43.75 14.30
N HIS A 345 23.01 44.39 13.78
CA HIS A 345 23.76 43.96 12.59
C HIS A 345 25.03 43.14 12.88
N ALA A 346 25.50 43.03 14.13
CA ALA A 346 26.77 42.37 14.44
C ALA A 346 26.70 40.82 14.42
N PHE A 347 25.52 40.23 14.65
CA PHE A 347 25.30 38.78 14.68
C PHE A 347 24.20 38.29 13.71
N PHE A 348 23.24 39.13 13.30
CA PHE A 348 22.26 38.74 12.29
C PHE A 348 22.87 38.72 10.88
N ASN A 349 23.22 37.55 10.39
CA ASN A 349 23.42 37.29 8.96
C ASN A 349 22.14 36.66 8.38
N PRO A 350 21.31 37.40 7.61
CA PRO A 350 20.03 36.90 7.11
C PRO A 350 20.15 35.64 6.25
N LYS A 351 21.30 35.43 5.59
CA LYS A 351 21.56 34.24 4.77
C LYS A 351 21.64 32.98 5.62
N ILE A 352 22.29 33.06 6.79
CA ILE A 352 22.44 31.94 7.71
C ILE A 352 21.11 31.65 8.40
N LEU A 353 20.36 32.68 8.82
CA LEU A 353 19.03 32.51 9.39
C LEU A 353 18.04 31.84 8.42
N PHE A 354 18.07 32.24 7.14
CA PHE A 354 17.28 31.60 6.08
C PHE A 354 17.66 30.13 5.89
N LEU A 355 18.96 29.81 5.78
CA LEU A 355 19.45 28.43 5.65
C LEU A 355 19.10 27.58 6.88
N THR A 356 19.17 28.14 8.10
CA THR A 356 18.75 27.48 9.34
C THR A 356 17.26 27.15 9.32
N PHE A 357 16.41 28.12 8.96
CA PHE A 357 14.96 27.89 8.86
C PHE A 357 14.62 26.85 7.78
N GLN A 358 15.25 26.93 6.60
CA GLN A 358 15.11 25.93 5.54
C GLN A 358 15.58 24.54 6.01
N SER A 359 16.71 24.45 6.73
CA SER A 359 17.23 23.20 7.29
C SER A 359 16.28 22.60 8.33
N ILE A 360 15.61 23.40 9.15
CA ILE A 360 14.60 22.92 10.09
C ILE A 360 13.39 22.34 9.35
N LEU A 361 12.88 23.02 8.32
CA LEU A 361 11.75 22.52 7.51
C LEU A 361 12.12 21.22 6.75
N CYS A 362 13.30 21.18 6.11
CA CYS A 362 13.79 19.97 5.46
C CYS A 362 14.03 18.83 6.48
N GLY A 363 14.50 19.15 7.69
CA GLY A 363 14.66 18.20 8.78
C GLY A 363 13.35 17.60 9.26
N VAL A 364 12.30 18.41 9.43
CA VAL A 364 10.95 17.89 9.73
C VAL A 364 10.47 16.96 8.61
N MET A 365 10.62 17.33 7.33
CA MET A 365 10.24 16.45 6.22
C MET A 365 11.04 15.14 6.19
N ALA A 366 12.34 15.17 6.50
CA ALA A 366 13.21 14.00 6.54
C ALA A 366 12.92 13.08 7.74
N ILE A 367 12.70 13.65 8.94
CA ILE A 367 12.30 12.92 10.15
C ILE A 367 10.99 12.17 9.92
N LEU A 368 10.00 12.87 9.33
CA LEU A 368 8.72 12.25 9.00
C LEU A 368 8.84 11.23 7.88
N THR A 369 9.64 11.48 6.84
CA THR A 369 9.69 10.64 5.63
C THR A 369 11.14 10.40 5.22
N LEU A 370 11.64 9.19 5.51
CA LEU A 370 13.00 8.73 5.26
C LEU A 370 13.52 9.09 3.86
N ARG A 371 12.69 8.92 2.82
CA ARG A 371 13.04 9.28 1.44
C ARG A 371 13.49 10.72 1.25
N MET A 372 13.12 11.65 2.12
CA MET A 372 13.40 13.09 2.01
C MET A 372 14.74 13.53 2.63
N LYS A 373 15.51 12.62 3.21
CA LYS A 373 16.83 12.90 3.83
C LYS A 373 17.79 13.69 2.92
N PHE A 374 17.77 13.43 1.60
CA PHE A 374 18.61 14.11 0.61
C PHE A 374 18.31 15.62 0.45
N LEU A 375 17.13 16.11 0.88
CA LEU A 375 16.82 17.54 0.91
C LEU A 375 17.44 18.24 2.11
N TRP A 376 17.62 17.50 3.21
CA TRP A 376 18.12 18.00 4.47
C TRP A 376 19.65 17.93 4.56
N PHE A 377 20.25 16.83 4.10
CA PHE A 377 21.70 16.61 4.19
C PHE A 377 22.57 17.76 3.61
N PRO A 378 22.25 18.37 2.44
CA PRO A 378 23.01 19.52 1.94
C PRO A 378 22.98 20.72 2.89
N GLN A 379 21.88 20.92 3.63
CA GLN A 379 21.75 22.01 4.60
C GLN A 379 22.54 21.71 5.88
N ILE A 380 22.53 20.44 6.32
CA ILE A 380 23.41 19.93 7.39
C ILE A 380 24.87 20.25 7.07
N ALA A 381 25.35 19.91 5.87
CA ALA A 381 26.73 20.13 5.45
C ALA A 381 27.10 21.63 5.40
N ILE A 382 26.26 22.49 4.82
CA ILE A 382 26.51 23.95 4.77
C ILE A 382 26.58 24.56 6.18
N LEU A 383 25.66 24.18 7.08
CA LEU A 383 25.60 24.75 8.43
C LEU A 383 26.69 24.18 9.35
N ALA A 384 27.09 22.92 9.20
CA ALA A 384 28.27 22.35 9.85
C ALA A 384 29.56 23.07 9.43
N ALA A 385 29.71 23.40 8.14
CA ALA A 385 30.84 24.19 7.65
C ALA A 385 30.85 25.63 8.20
N HIS A 386 29.67 26.23 8.41
CA HIS A 386 29.57 27.57 8.99
C HIS A 386 30.09 27.67 10.44
N LEU A 387 29.96 26.61 11.24
CA LEU A 387 30.53 26.57 12.60
C LEU A 387 32.06 26.71 12.58
N LEU A 388 32.74 25.94 11.72
CA LEU A 388 34.20 26.07 11.54
C LEU A 388 34.61 27.46 11.03
N PHE A 389 33.75 28.15 10.29
CA PHE A 389 33.99 29.54 9.92
C PHE A 389 33.87 30.48 11.13
N ALA A 390 32.86 30.31 11.98
CA ALA A 390 32.62 31.14 13.16
C ALA A 390 33.72 31.06 14.23
N LEU A 391 34.44 29.94 14.31
CA LEU A 391 35.58 29.73 15.22
C LEU A 391 36.83 30.59 14.91
N ASP A 392 36.82 31.40 13.83
CA ASP A 392 37.92 32.32 13.44
C ASP A 392 38.39 33.21 14.60
N LYS A 393 37.45 33.63 15.47
CA LYS A 393 37.70 34.52 16.62
C LYS A 393 38.51 33.87 17.76
N PHE A 394 38.64 32.54 17.78
CA PHE A 394 39.27 31.81 18.90
C PHE A 394 40.51 31.02 18.50
N ILE A 395 40.55 30.47 17.29
CA ILE A 395 41.56 29.48 16.87
C ILE A 395 42.66 30.09 15.96
N GLY A 396 42.41 31.27 15.38
CA GLY A 396 43.34 31.95 14.48
C GLY A 396 43.34 31.39 13.05
N ARG A 397 43.69 32.24 12.09
CA ARG A 397 43.46 31.97 10.65
C ARG A 397 44.25 30.78 10.10
N PHE A 398 45.52 30.62 10.50
CA PHE A 398 46.39 29.56 9.98
C PHE A 398 45.93 28.18 10.46
N SER A 399 45.77 28.02 11.77
CA SER A 399 45.30 26.80 12.44
C SER A 399 43.94 26.34 11.91
N LYS A 400 43.02 27.28 11.61
CA LYS A 400 41.71 27.01 11.00
C LYS A 400 41.82 26.34 9.62
N TYR A 401 42.68 26.84 8.72
CA TYR A 401 42.85 26.23 7.40
C TYR A 401 43.57 24.88 7.47
N PHE A 402 44.55 24.74 8.36
CA PHE A 402 45.19 23.45 8.63
C PHE A 402 44.19 22.40 9.13
N LEU A 403 43.31 22.75 10.08
CA LEU A 403 42.28 21.87 10.61
C LEU A 403 41.26 21.45 9.53
N ILE A 404 40.88 22.35 8.61
CA ILE A 404 40.01 22.03 7.47
C ILE A 404 40.70 21.07 6.50
N LEU A 405 41.98 21.29 6.18
CA LEU A 405 42.76 20.39 5.32
C LEU A 405 42.96 19.01 5.94
N ALA A 406 43.23 18.94 7.25
CA ALA A 406 43.32 17.69 8.00
C ALA A 406 41.97 16.94 8.03
N LEU A 407 40.85 17.65 8.20
CA LEU A 407 39.52 17.07 8.17
C LEU A 407 39.16 16.53 6.77
N VAL A 408 39.44 17.28 5.70
CA VAL A 408 39.24 16.82 4.32
C VAL A 408 40.13 15.60 4.01
N GLY A 409 41.42 15.64 4.38
CA GLY A 409 42.34 14.52 4.19
C GLY A 409 41.90 13.26 4.96
N SER A 410 41.44 13.42 6.20
CA SER A 410 40.91 12.31 7.01
C SER A 410 39.63 11.71 6.41
N LEU A 411 38.69 12.55 5.96
CA LEU A 411 37.46 12.09 5.30
C LEU A 411 37.76 11.33 3.99
N LEU A 412 38.65 11.88 3.14
CA LEU A 412 39.05 11.23 1.90
C LEU A 412 39.77 9.90 2.17
N ASN A 413 40.67 9.84 3.16
CA ASN A 413 41.36 8.60 3.52
C ASN A 413 40.40 7.53 4.05
N THR A 414 39.48 7.91 4.96
CA THR A 414 38.49 6.99 5.57
C THR A 414 37.51 6.44 4.53
N GLN A 415 37.23 7.20 3.46
CA GLN A 415 36.35 6.78 2.36
C GLN A 415 37.11 6.13 1.18
N TYR A 416 38.44 6.21 1.12
CA TYR A 416 39.21 5.74 -0.04
C TYR A 416 39.04 4.23 -0.28
N ASP A 417 39.16 3.42 0.77
CA ASP A 417 38.96 1.96 0.66
C ASP A 417 37.51 1.60 0.32
N GLU A 418 36.54 2.40 0.76
CA GLU A 418 35.13 2.20 0.46
C GLU A 418 34.82 2.55 -1.00
N TYR A 419 35.28 3.69 -1.50
CA TYR A 419 35.21 4.02 -2.93
C TYR A 419 35.93 3.01 -3.82
N LYS A 420 37.12 2.56 -3.42
CA LYS A 420 37.89 1.56 -4.15
C LYS A 420 37.15 0.23 -4.22
N LYS A 421 36.48 -0.17 -3.15
CA LYS A 421 35.60 -1.35 -3.13
C LYS A 421 34.34 -1.18 -3.99
N GLN A 422 33.71 -0.01 -3.96
CA GLN A 422 32.50 0.29 -4.75
C GLN A 422 32.80 0.34 -6.25
N MET A 423 33.86 1.01 -6.69
CA MET A 423 34.28 1.00 -8.10
C MET A 423 34.82 -0.37 -8.55
N ALA A 424 35.41 -1.17 -7.66
CA ALA A 424 35.72 -2.58 -7.92
C ALA A 424 34.48 -3.50 -7.87
N ASN A 425 33.28 -2.94 -7.83
CA ASN A 425 32.00 -3.65 -7.78
C ASN A 425 30.96 -2.97 -8.68
N GLU A 426 31.39 -2.40 -9.82
CA GLU A 426 30.53 -2.03 -10.96
C GLU A 426 29.86 -3.27 -11.55
N GLN A 427 28.82 -3.76 -10.87
CA GLN A 427 27.89 -4.72 -11.43
C GLN A 427 26.94 -3.97 -12.36
N GLU A 428 26.94 -4.34 -13.65
CA GLU A 428 25.72 -4.18 -14.44
C GLU A 428 24.58 -4.89 -13.68
N PHE A 429 23.39 -4.29 -13.67
CA PHE A 429 22.22 -4.89 -13.02
C PHE A 429 21.70 -6.07 -13.86
N TYR A 430 22.44 -7.18 -13.81
CA TYR A 430 22.20 -8.38 -14.58
C TYR A 430 21.30 -9.33 -13.78
N ASP A 431 20.01 -9.00 -13.75
CA ASP A 431 18.96 -9.98 -13.52
C ASP A 431 18.70 -10.72 -14.85
N PRO A 432 19.10 -12.00 -14.98
CA PRO A 432 18.94 -12.74 -16.22
C PRO A 432 17.47 -12.94 -16.59
N ASP A 433 16.55 -12.98 -15.62
CA ASP A 433 15.14 -13.29 -15.87
C ASP A 433 14.39 -12.03 -16.32
N THR A 434 14.66 -10.88 -15.69
CA THR A 434 14.22 -9.58 -16.26
C THR A 434 14.82 -9.34 -17.64
N VAL A 435 16.10 -9.64 -17.89
CA VAL A 435 16.71 -9.46 -19.21
C VAL A 435 16.04 -10.36 -20.27
N GLN A 436 15.84 -11.65 -19.97
CA GLN A 436 15.11 -12.58 -20.86
C GLN A 436 13.67 -12.13 -21.11
N LEU A 437 12.96 -11.66 -20.08
CA LEU A 437 11.61 -11.08 -20.21
C LEU A 437 11.60 -9.88 -21.17
N MET A 438 12.56 -8.96 -21.05
CA MET A 438 12.64 -7.79 -21.93
C MET A 438 12.97 -8.17 -23.38
N GLU A 439 13.86 -9.14 -23.62
CA GLU A 439 14.11 -9.66 -24.97
C GLU A 439 12.90 -10.39 -25.56
N TRP A 440 12.20 -11.22 -24.77
CA TRP A 440 10.96 -11.85 -25.21
C TRP A 440 9.89 -10.82 -25.59
N ILE A 441 9.68 -9.79 -24.76
CA ILE A 441 8.72 -8.71 -25.05
C ILE A 441 9.09 -7.95 -26.34
N LYS A 442 10.38 -7.81 -26.67
CA LYS A 442 10.82 -7.20 -27.94
C LYS A 442 10.40 -8.01 -29.18
N THR A 443 10.21 -9.33 -29.07
CA THR A 443 9.73 -10.17 -30.18
C THR A 443 8.25 -9.97 -30.52
N LEU A 444 7.43 -9.52 -29.55
CA LEU A 444 5.98 -9.37 -29.70
C LEU A 444 5.61 -8.10 -30.49
N PRO A 445 4.40 -7.97 -31.06
CA PRO A 445 3.98 -6.77 -31.78
C PRO A 445 4.11 -5.48 -30.96
N LYS A 446 4.45 -4.35 -31.60
CA LYS A 446 4.55 -3.04 -30.93
C LYS A 446 3.24 -2.56 -30.28
N THR A 447 2.09 -3.10 -30.69
CA THR A 447 0.77 -2.80 -30.14
C THR A 447 0.42 -3.60 -28.88
N SER A 448 1.22 -4.60 -28.48
CA SER A 448 0.94 -5.45 -27.32
C SER A 448 0.98 -4.68 -26.01
N VAL A 449 -0.11 -4.71 -25.26
CA VAL A 449 -0.29 -3.97 -23.99
C VAL A 449 0.00 -4.89 -22.80
N PHE A 450 0.80 -4.42 -21.84
CA PHE A 450 1.21 -5.17 -20.65
C PHE A 450 0.62 -4.61 -19.36
N THR A 451 0.25 -5.49 -18.43
CA THR A 451 -0.05 -5.19 -17.02
C THR A 451 0.92 -5.91 -16.08
N GLY A 452 1.00 -5.47 -14.83
CA GLY A 452 1.99 -5.89 -13.84
C GLY A 452 2.24 -4.81 -12.78
N SER A 453 3.30 -4.92 -11.97
CA SER A 453 3.64 -3.90 -10.97
C SER A 453 4.09 -2.57 -11.61
N MET A 454 3.99 -1.51 -10.81
CA MET A 454 4.44 -0.17 -11.22
C MET A 454 5.96 -0.07 -11.37
N GLN A 455 6.74 -0.91 -10.67
CA GLN A 455 8.19 -0.99 -10.82
C GLN A 455 8.57 -1.66 -12.15
N LEU A 456 8.10 -2.89 -12.39
CA LEU A 456 8.56 -3.68 -13.53
C LEU A 456 8.06 -3.12 -14.87
N LEU A 457 6.83 -2.61 -14.93
CA LEU A 457 6.30 -1.99 -16.15
C LEU A 457 7.06 -0.72 -16.58
N ALA A 458 7.66 0.02 -15.64
CA ALA A 458 8.55 1.14 -15.99
C ALA A 458 9.78 0.63 -16.75
N GLY A 459 10.33 -0.51 -16.33
CA GLY A 459 11.36 -1.25 -17.07
C GLY A 459 10.88 -1.71 -18.45
N VAL A 460 9.68 -2.29 -18.54
CA VAL A 460 9.07 -2.71 -19.82
C VAL A 460 8.99 -1.54 -20.80
N LYS A 461 8.43 -0.39 -20.38
CA LYS A 461 8.32 0.77 -21.27
C LYS A 461 9.68 1.34 -21.68
N ALA A 462 10.65 1.38 -20.77
CA ALA A 462 12.00 1.84 -21.06
C ALA A 462 12.72 0.93 -22.06
N CYS A 463 12.82 -0.37 -21.78
CA CYS A 463 13.61 -1.32 -22.55
C CYS A 463 12.94 -1.80 -23.85
N THR A 464 11.61 -1.65 -23.99
CA THR A 464 10.86 -2.25 -25.10
C THR A 464 9.88 -1.31 -25.81
N ASP A 465 9.66 -0.09 -25.31
CA ASP A 465 8.71 0.90 -25.88
C ASP A 465 7.24 0.42 -25.95
N ARG A 466 6.88 -0.75 -25.38
CA ARG A 466 5.49 -1.28 -25.44
C ARG A 466 4.48 -0.45 -24.63
N PRO A 467 3.20 -0.40 -25.03
CA PRO A 467 2.11 0.16 -24.22
C PRO A 467 1.92 -0.53 -22.87
N LEU A 468 1.51 0.25 -21.86
CA LEU A 468 1.23 -0.22 -20.50
C LEU A 468 -0.23 0.07 -20.12
N THR A 469 -0.82 -0.77 -19.27
CA THR A 469 -2.10 -0.48 -18.57
C THR A 469 -1.90 0.39 -17.32
N ASN A 470 -0.79 0.21 -16.62
CA ASN A 470 -0.53 0.76 -15.28
C ASN A 470 0.69 1.72 -15.30
N HIS A 471 0.64 2.83 -14.55
CA HIS A 471 1.71 3.84 -14.54
C HIS A 471 1.69 4.71 -13.25
N PRO A 472 2.84 5.00 -12.61
CA PRO A 472 2.92 5.73 -11.32
C PRO A 472 2.64 7.25 -11.42
N HIS A 473 1.36 7.61 -11.50
CA HIS A 473 0.86 9.00 -11.49
C HIS A 473 -0.26 9.20 -10.46
N PHE A 474 0.13 9.10 -9.18
CA PHE A 474 -0.78 9.09 -8.03
C PHE A 474 -1.51 10.42 -7.75
N GLU A 475 -1.13 11.53 -8.39
CA GLU A 475 -1.88 12.80 -8.27
C GLU A 475 -3.29 12.66 -8.88
N ASP A 476 -3.41 11.89 -9.97
CA ASP A 476 -4.63 11.72 -10.76
C ASP A 476 -5.52 10.61 -10.17
N LYS A 477 -6.78 10.95 -9.89
CA LYS A 477 -7.77 10.04 -9.29
C LYS A 477 -8.08 8.84 -10.20
N TRP A 478 -8.25 9.05 -11.51
CA TRP A 478 -8.54 7.97 -12.45
C TRP A 478 -7.37 7.00 -12.56
N LEU A 479 -6.12 7.48 -12.52
CA LEU A 479 -4.94 6.62 -12.51
C LEU A 479 -4.77 5.86 -11.20
N ARG A 480 -5.15 6.42 -10.03
CA ARG A 480 -5.20 5.66 -8.77
C ARG A 480 -6.24 4.54 -8.81
N GLU A 481 -7.47 4.84 -9.23
CA GLU A 481 -8.54 3.84 -9.38
C GLU A 481 -8.17 2.76 -10.42
N ARG A 482 -7.53 3.14 -11.52
CA ARG A 482 -7.01 2.21 -12.54
C ARG A 482 -5.93 1.30 -11.95
N THR A 483 -5.04 1.85 -11.13
CA THR A 483 -4.03 1.07 -10.38
C THR A 483 -4.71 0.04 -9.48
N GLN A 484 -5.66 0.46 -8.64
CA GLN A 484 -6.41 -0.41 -7.73
C GLN A 484 -7.16 -1.55 -8.45
N ARG A 485 -7.74 -1.29 -9.63
CA ARG A 485 -8.34 -2.31 -10.49
C ARG A 485 -7.31 -3.28 -11.06
N LEU A 486 -6.18 -2.79 -11.56
CA LEU A 486 -5.15 -3.63 -12.19
C LEU A 486 -4.36 -4.47 -11.17
N TYR A 487 -4.22 -4.00 -9.93
CA TYR A 487 -3.62 -4.76 -8.83
C TYR A 487 -4.51 -5.92 -8.32
N GLN A 488 -5.75 -6.06 -8.78
CA GLN A 488 -6.60 -7.23 -8.47
C GLN A 488 -6.02 -8.56 -8.98
N ILE A 489 -5.01 -8.53 -9.86
CA ILE A 489 -4.21 -9.72 -10.23
C ILE A 489 -3.44 -10.34 -9.04
N TYR A 490 -3.28 -9.60 -7.93
CA TYR A 490 -2.57 -10.02 -6.72
C TYR A 490 -3.51 -10.31 -5.52
N GLY A 491 -4.83 -10.22 -5.72
CA GLY A 491 -5.82 -10.43 -4.66
C GLY A 491 -6.65 -11.70 -4.84
N ARG A 492 -7.32 -12.11 -3.77
CA ARG A 492 -8.33 -13.18 -3.74
C ARG A 492 -9.58 -12.74 -4.51
N ARG A 493 -9.53 -12.78 -5.84
CA ARG A 493 -10.65 -12.48 -6.75
C ARG A 493 -10.84 -13.63 -7.72
N SER A 494 -12.08 -13.84 -8.19
CA SER A 494 -12.34 -14.90 -9.17
C SER A 494 -11.62 -14.62 -10.48
N ILE A 495 -11.14 -15.67 -11.16
CA ILE A 495 -10.43 -15.55 -12.44
C ILE A 495 -11.32 -14.86 -13.49
N HIS A 496 -12.64 -15.09 -13.43
CA HIS A 496 -13.63 -14.41 -14.26
C HIS A 496 -13.67 -12.88 -14.02
N GLU A 497 -13.61 -12.43 -12.76
CA GLU A 497 -13.58 -11.00 -12.42
C GLU A 497 -12.26 -10.35 -12.84
N VAL A 498 -11.12 -10.98 -12.54
CA VAL A 498 -9.80 -10.47 -12.95
C VAL A 498 -9.71 -10.38 -14.48
N HIS A 499 -10.14 -11.42 -15.21
CA HIS A 499 -10.21 -11.39 -16.67
C HIS A 499 -11.15 -10.29 -17.20
N ARG A 500 -12.31 -10.07 -16.57
CA ARG A 500 -13.24 -8.98 -16.91
C ARG A 500 -12.58 -7.60 -16.79
N ILE A 501 -11.85 -7.35 -15.70
CA ILE A 501 -11.12 -6.10 -15.48
C ILE A 501 -10.03 -5.92 -16.55
N LEU A 502 -9.23 -6.94 -16.82
CA LEU A 502 -8.13 -6.87 -17.78
C LEU A 502 -8.61 -6.68 -19.23
N ALA A 503 -9.75 -7.27 -19.59
CA ALA A 503 -10.41 -7.07 -20.88
C ALA A 503 -10.94 -5.63 -21.02
N GLN A 504 -11.56 -5.06 -19.98
CA GLN A 504 -12.00 -3.66 -19.96
C GLN A 504 -10.81 -2.69 -20.11
N GLU A 505 -9.70 -2.97 -19.41
CA GLU A 505 -8.47 -2.16 -19.44
C GLU A 505 -7.58 -2.44 -20.68
N LYS A 506 -8.01 -3.37 -21.55
CA LYS A 506 -7.38 -3.76 -22.83
C LYS A 506 -5.95 -4.30 -22.68
N SER A 507 -5.68 -5.03 -21.61
CA SER A 507 -4.41 -5.76 -21.46
C SER A 507 -4.34 -6.95 -22.43
N ASN A 508 -3.15 -7.25 -22.95
CA ASN A 508 -2.89 -8.47 -23.73
C ASN A 508 -2.08 -9.49 -22.93
N TYR A 509 -1.21 -9.02 -22.03
CA TYR A 509 -0.31 -9.85 -21.23
C TYR A 509 -0.26 -9.37 -19.79
N ILE A 510 -0.18 -10.32 -18.87
CA ILE A 510 0.08 -10.10 -17.44
C ILE A 510 1.54 -10.46 -17.19
N ILE A 511 2.24 -9.63 -16.41
CA ILE A 511 3.53 -9.94 -15.82
C ILE A 511 3.28 -10.02 -14.31
N LEU A 512 3.63 -11.17 -13.72
CA LEU A 512 3.58 -11.42 -12.29
C LEU A 512 5.02 -11.54 -11.76
N GLU A 513 5.21 -11.17 -10.50
CA GLU A 513 6.52 -11.16 -9.84
C GLU A 513 6.43 -12.04 -8.59
N ASP A 514 7.27 -13.07 -8.48
CA ASP A 514 7.28 -13.98 -7.31
C ASP A 514 7.55 -13.24 -6.00
N SER A 515 8.33 -12.15 -6.05
CA SER A 515 8.56 -11.23 -4.92
C SER A 515 7.31 -10.47 -4.46
N ILE A 516 6.21 -10.55 -5.22
CA ILE A 516 4.88 -10.02 -4.89
C ILE A 516 3.93 -11.20 -4.63
N CYS A 517 3.81 -12.15 -5.55
CA CYS A 517 2.87 -13.27 -5.45
C CYS A 517 3.18 -14.24 -4.30
N LEU A 518 4.46 -14.49 -4.00
CA LEU A 518 4.93 -15.45 -2.99
C LEU A 518 5.48 -14.77 -1.73
N VAL A 519 5.27 -13.46 -1.58
CA VAL A 519 5.67 -12.73 -0.38
C VAL A 519 4.93 -13.28 0.84
N LYS A 520 5.64 -13.49 1.95
CA LYS A 520 4.98 -13.85 3.20
C LYS A 520 4.15 -12.66 3.68
N SER A 521 2.85 -12.88 3.85
CA SER A 521 1.93 -11.92 4.44
C SER A 521 2.46 -11.39 5.78
N ASP A 522 2.36 -10.07 5.97
CA ASP A 522 2.82 -9.33 7.16
C ASP A 522 1.83 -8.21 7.59
N GLY A 523 0.72 -8.07 6.86
CA GLY A 523 -0.27 -6.99 7.06
C GLY A 523 0.03 -5.72 6.25
N CYS A 524 1.16 -5.68 5.53
CA CYS A 524 1.62 -4.56 4.73
C CYS A 524 2.10 -4.95 3.32
N SER A 525 2.16 -6.24 3.00
CA SER A 525 2.51 -6.75 1.68
C SER A 525 1.47 -6.36 0.63
N THR A 526 1.85 -6.37 -0.65
CA THR A 526 0.95 -5.94 -1.73
C THR A 526 -0.34 -6.77 -1.78
N ASN A 527 -0.25 -8.07 -1.53
CA ASN A 527 -1.39 -8.98 -1.54
C ASN A 527 -2.32 -8.65 -0.37
N ASP A 528 -1.76 -8.44 0.84
CA ASP A 528 -2.52 -8.04 2.03
C ASP A 528 -3.27 -6.72 1.80
N LEU A 529 -2.63 -5.74 1.14
CA LEU A 529 -3.26 -4.45 0.83
C LEU A 529 -4.40 -4.60 -0.18
N VAL A 530 -4.26 -5.46 -1.20
CA VAL A 530 -5.34 -5.74 -2.16
C VAL A 530 -6.47 -6.52 -1.50
N ASP A 531 -6.16 -7.51 -0.67
CA ASP A 531 -7.14 -8.34 0.04
C ASP A 531 -7.93 -7.54 1.08
N MET A 532 -7.28 -6.75 1.94
CA MET A 532 -7.97 -5.85 2.87
C MET A 532 -8.86 -4.83 2.14
N THR A 533 -8.44 -4.37 0.95
CA THR A 533 -9.25 -3.50 0.08
C THR A 533 -10.47 -4.21 -0.52
N ASN A 534 -10.42 -5.53 -0.65
CA ASN A 534 -11.56 -6.38 -1.02
C ASN A 534 -12.44 -6.80 0.17
N GLY A 535 -12.04 -6.50 1.41
CA GLY A 535 -12.69 -7.01 2.62
C GLY A 535 -12.25 -8.41 3.04
N HIS A 536 -11.18 -8.95 2.42
CA HIS A 536 -10.61 -10.25 2.73
C HIS A 536 -9.53 -10.18 3.82
N LEU A 537 -9.36 -11.29 4.55
CA LEU A 537 -8.38 -11.41 5.62
C LEU A 537 -7.01 -11.87 5.06
N PRO A 538 -5.90 -11.18 5.38
CA PRO A 538 -4.55 -11.57 4.96
C PRO A 538 -4.00 -12.79 5.75
N ASP A 539 -3.12 -13.59 5.13
CA ASP A 539 -2.63 -14.88 5.70
C ASP A 539 -1.75 -14.74 6.95
N SER A 540 -1.19 -13.56 7.20
CA SER A 540 -0.58 -13.16 8.48
C SER A 540 -1.56 -13.21 9.66
N GLY A 541 -2.85 -13.33 9.36
CA GLY A 541 -3.93 -13.06 10.28
C GLY A 541 -4.07 -11.58 10.59
N TYR A 542 -3.37 -10.64 9.91
CA TYR A 542 -3.36 -9.21 10.28
C TYR A 542 -4.69 -8.49 9.93
N SER A 543 -5.76 -8.90 10.62
CA SER A 543 -7.12 -8.43 10.41
C SER A 543 -7.33 -7.04 10.98
N ARG A 544 -8.07 -6.23 10.21
CA ARG A 544 -8.74 -5.01 10.69
C ARG A 544 -9.63 -5.27 11.93
N PHE A 545 -10.11 -6.49 12.08
CA PHE A 545 -11.00 -6.98 13.14
C PHE A 545 -10.25 -7.80 14.21
N SER A 546 -8.94 -7.54 14.40
CA SER A 546 -8.14 -8.14 15.46
C SER A 546 -8.81 -7.94 16.83
N TYR A 547 -9.05 -9.02 17.59
CA TYR A 547 -9.76 -8.90 18.87
C TYR A 547 -8.95 -9.44 20.05
N SER A 548 -9.20 -8.93 21.25
CA SER A 548 -8.67 -9.49 22.50
C SER A 548 -9.77 -9.38 23.55
N PRO A 549 -10.36 -10.49 24.03
CA PRO A 549 -11.36 -10.42 25.10
C PRO A 549 -10.71 -9.92 26.39
N ASP A 550 -11.33 -8.92 27.01
CA ASP A 550 -10.94 -8.30 28.28
C ASP A 550 -11.90 -8.67 29.43
N THR A 551 -12.96 -9.42 29.15
CA THR A 551 -13.94 -9.94 30.13
C THR A 551 -14.17 -11.45 29.95
N ASN A 552 -14.78 -12.10 30.96
CA ASN A 552 -15.35 -13.45 30.81
C ASN A 552 -16.67 -13.38 30.02
N ASP A 553 -17.08 -14.50 29.44
CA ASP A 553 -18.30 -14.65 28.60
C ASP A 553 -18.51 -13.50 27.59
N ASP A 554 -17.43 -13.09 26.91
CA ASP A 554 -17.42 -11.97 25.97
C ASP A 554 -17.88 -12.43 24.58
N TYR A 555 -18.87 -11.74 24.02
CA TYR A 555 -19.44 -12.01 22.71
C TYR A 555 -19.09 -10.89 21.75
N VAL A 556 -18.60 -11.23 20.57
CA VAL A 556 -18.43 -10.29 19.45
C VAL A 556 -19.10 -10.83 18.21
N SER A 557 -19.49 -9.93 17.31
CA SER A 557 -20.05 -10.29 16.01
C SER A 557 -19.42 -9.45 14.89
N VAL A 558 -19.14 -10.12 13.77
CA VAL A 558 -18.66 -9.52 12.51
C VAL A 558 -19.75 -9.66 11.45
N SER A 559 -20.06 -8.60 10.71
CA SER A 559 -20.97 -8.66 9.56
C SER A 559 -20.26 -8.40 8.24
N ILE A 560 -20.63 -9.19 7.22
CA ILE A 560 -20.23 -8.99 5.83
C ILE A 560 -21.46 -9.11 4.92
N GLN A 561 -21.46 -8.40 3.79
CA GLN A 561 -22.45 -8.62 2.75
C GLN A 561 -22.18 -9.96 2.05
N ALA A 562 -23.22 -10.73 1.77
CA ALA A 562 -23.08 -12.02 1.09
C ALA A 562 -22.85 -11.80 -0.42
N GLU A 563 -21.74 -12.32 -0.96
CA GLU A 563 -21.60 -12.44 -2.41
C GLU A 563 -22.59 -13.50 -2.96
N PRO A 564 -23.18 -13.32 -4.16
CA PRO A 564 -24.14 -14.28 -4.71
C PRO A 564 -23.51 -15.64 -5.04
N GLY A 565 -24.05 -16.72 -4.48
CA GLY A 565 -23.58 -18.08 -4.76
C GLY A 565 -24.14 -19.14 -3.82
N TYR A 566 -23.47 -20.29 -3.77
CA TYR A 566 -23.95 -21.48 -3.04
C TYR A 566 -22.83 -22.09 -2.18
N ILE A 567 -22.98 -22.08 -0.85
CA ILE A 567 -21.96 -22.61 0.08
C ILE A 567 -21.98 -24.15 0.07
N VAL A 568 -20.82 -24.78 -0.16
CA VAL A 568 -20.64 -26.25 -0.26
C VAL A 568 -19.72 -26.86 0.82
N LYS A 569 -18.84 -26.06 1.45
CA LYS A 569 -18.03 -26.48 2.60
C LYS A 569 -17.79 -25.31 3.56
N PHE A 570 -17.83 -25.60 4.86
CA PHE A 570 -17.47 -24.70 5.96
C PHE A 570 -16.15 -25.18 6.58
N GLU A 571 -15.16 -24.30 6.64
CA GLU A 571 -13.81 -24.62 7.14
C GLU A 571 -13.43 -23.68 8.29
N PRO A 572 -13.49 -24.14 9.55
CA PRO A 572 -13.21 -23.30 10.72
C PRO A 572 -11.71 -23.07 10.87
N PHE A 573 -11.33 -21.82 11.14
CA PHE A 573 -10.00 -21.42 11.59
C PHE A 573 -10.14 -20.91 13.02
N ALA A 574 -10.07 -21.80 14.00
CA ALA A 574 -10.25 -21.50 15.42
C ALA A 574 -9.64 -22.60 16.29
N ASP A 575 -9.38 -22.28 17.55
CA ASP A 575 -8.82 -23.17 18.57
C ASP A 575 -9.67 -23.07 19.85
N ALA A 576 -10.08 -24.21 20.42
CA ALA A 576 -10.97 -24.26 21.57
C ALA A 576 -10.39 -23.65 22.85
N ASP A 577 -9.06 -23.57 23.00
CA ASP A 577 -8.44 -22.87 24.13
C ASP A 577 -8.60 -21.34 24.04
N ARG A 578 -8.91 -20.82 22.85
CA ARG A 578 -9.11 -19.39 22.58
C ARG A 578 -10.59 -19.04 22.50
N VAL A 579 -11.32 -19.79 21.69
CA VAL A 579 -12.71 -19.52 21.31
C VAL A 579 -13.61 -20.63 21.82
N HIS A 580 -14.57 -20.27 22.66
CA HIS A 580 -15.51 -21.23 23.21
C HIS A 580 -16.41 -21.81 22.10
N HIS A 581 -17.00 -20.94 21.28
CA HIS A 581 -17.79 -21.32 20.10
C HIS A 581 -17.85 -20.21 19.05
N MET A 582 -18.17 -20.57 17.81
CA MET A 582 -18.51 -19.67 16.71
C MET A 582 -19.84 -20.07 16.08
N LEU A 583 -20.69 -19.10 15.75
CA LEU A 583 -22.00 -19.31 15.13
C LEU A 583 -22.12 -18.40 13.91
N LEU A 584 -22.39 -18.99 12.75
CA LEU A 584 -22.58 -18.25 11.49
C LEU A 584 -24.07 -18.16 11.16
N TYR A 585 -24.56 -16.93 11.08
CA TYR A 585 -25.94 -16.60 10.71
C TYR A 585 -25.98 -15.96 9.32
N GLY A 586 -27.09 -16.17 8.61
CA GLY A 586 -27.48 -15.40 7.42
C GLY A 586 -28.79 -14.65 7.68
N CYS A 587 -28.91 -13.44 7.16
CA CYS A 587 -30.12 -12.62 7.29
C CYS A 587 -30.21 -11.50 6.25
N ASP A 588 -31.34 -10.80 6.18
CA ASP A 588 -31.54 -9.66 5.28
C ASP A 588 -30.84 -8.38 5.76
N GLN A 589 -30.73 -8.16 7.08
CA GLN A 589 -30.01 -7.03 7.69
C GLN A 589 -29.31 -7.45 9.01
N PRO A 590 -28.04 -7.03 9.24
CA PRO A 590 -27.35 -7.22 10.52
C PRO A 590 -27.99 -6.40 11.64
N ALA A 591 -27.66 -6.68 12.90
CA ALA A 591 -28.20 -5.96 14.06
C ALA A 591 -27.78 -4.48 14.10
N PHE A 592 -26.64 -4.13 13.52
CA PHE A 592 -26.11 -2.77 13.43
C PHE A 592 -25.44 -2.55 12.06
N ASN A 593 -25.41 -1.29 11.59
CA ASN A 593 -24.74 -0.91 10.33
C ASN A 593 -23.19 -0.90 10.42
N ALA A 594 -22.61 -1.55 11.44
CA ALA A 594 -21.17 -1.68 11.63
C ALA A 594 -20.71 -3.08 11.21
N GLN A 595 -19.50 -3.18 10.64
CA GLN A 595 -18.90 -4.49 10.31
C GLN A 595 -18.47 -5.29 11.55
N PHE A 596 -18.34 -4.66 12.73
CA PHE A 596 -17.96 -5.30 13.98
C PHE A 596 -18.68 -4.66 15.17
N TRP A 597 -19.10 -5.46 16.15
CA TRP A 597 -19.58 -4.97 17.45
C TRP A 597 -19.35 -6.00 18.58
N LYS A 598 -19.24 -5.51 19.83
CA LYS A 598 -19.42 -6.34 21.03
C LYS A 598 -20.92 -6.58 21.26
N GLY A 599 -21.29 -7.76 21.77
CA GLY A 599 -22.64 -8.13 22.14
C GLY A 599 -23.18 -9.37 21.41
N GLY A 600 -24.16 -10.03 22.02
CA GLY A 600 -24.82 -11.24 21.51
C GLY A 600 -25.85 -11.01 20.38
N GLN A 601 -26.12 -9.76 20.00
CA GLN A 601 -27.02 -9.43 18.89
C GLN A 601 -26.39 -9.84 17.54
N THR A 602 -27.18 -10.41 16.63
CA THR A 602 -26.69 -10.85 15.31
C THR A 602 -27.37 -10.12 14.15
N CYS A 603 -28.68 -10.28 14.00
CA CYS A 603 -29.48 -9.68 12.93
C CYS A 603 -30.59 -8.78 13.50
N ALA A 604 -31.04 -7.78 12.73
CA ALA A 604 -32.12 -6.87 13.15
C ALA A 604 -33.54 -7.49 13.03
N GLY A 605 -33.66 -8.65 12.38
CA GLY A 605 -34.90 -9.39 12.20
C GLY A 605 -34.65 -10.89 12.16
N ASN A 606 -35.30 -11.60 11.24
CA ASN A 606 -35.10 -13.05 11.06
C ASN A 606 -33.62 -13.38 10.86
N SER A 607 -33.09 -14.25 11.72
CA SER A 607 -31.76 -14.85 11.57
C SER A 607 -31.89 -16.33 11.20
N HIS A 608 -31.00 -16.79 10.32
CA HIS A 608 -30.94 -18.18 9.89
C HIS A 608 -29.56 -18.71 10.24
N ILE A 609 -29.47 -19.65 11.19
CA ILE A 609 -28.19 -20.31 11.48
C ILE A 609 -27.80 -21.17 10.27
N LEU A 610 -26.59 -20.96 9.74
CA LEU A 610 -26.05 -21.67 8.59
C LEU A 610 -25.02 -22.72 9.03
N TYR A 611 -24.19 -22.37 10.01
CA TYR A 611 -23.15 -23.25 10.55
C TYR A 611 -22.83 -22.89 12.00
N ALA A 612 -22.28 -23.86 12.72
CA ALA A 612 -21.86 -23.71 14.11
C ALA A 612 -20.62 -24.56 14.38
N TRP A 613 -19.67 -23.99 15.11
CA TRP A 613 -18.43 -24.62 15.53
C TRP A 613 -18.24 -24.41 17.04
N ALA A 614 -17.76 -25.43 17.73
CA ALA A 614 -17.27 -25.32 19.09
C ALA A 614 -16.35 -26.51 19.37
N ARG A 615 -15.46 -26.38 20.36
CA ARG A 615 -14.73 -27.53 20.95
C ARG A 615 -14.01 -28.38 19.87
N ASN A 616 -13.20 -27.70 19.03
CA ASN A 616 -12.37 -28.31 17.99
C ASN A 616 -13.11 -29.21 16.98
N ALA A 617 -14.34 -28.82 16.60
CA ALA A 617 -15.08 -29.46 15.51
C ALA A 617 -14.35 -29.38 14.16
N PRO A 618 -14.34 -30.45 13.34
CA PRO A 618 -13.70 -30.45 12.02
C PRO A 618 -14.52 -29.69 10.96
N SER A 619 -13.93 -29.45 9.78
CA SER A 619 -14.62 -28.84 8.64
C SER A 619 -15.81 -29.67 8.15
N LEU A 620 -16.94 -29.01 7.87
CA LEU A 620 -18.13 -29.64 7.31
C LEU A 620 -18.15 -29.49 5.78
N THR A 621 -18.14 -30.60 5.05
CA THR A 621 -18.43 -30.64 3.62
C THR A 621 -19.85 -31.15 3.41
N LEU A 622 -20.63 -30.51 2.53
CA LEU A 622 -22.01 -30.89 2.25
C LEU A 622 -22.08 -32.04 1.22
N PRO A 623 -23.21 -32.77 1.12
CA PRO A 623 -23.40 -33.79 0.09
C PRO A 623 -23.32 -33.22 -1.33
N GLU A 624 -23.05 -34.08 -2.31
CA GLU A 624 -23.06 -33.65 -3.72
C GLU A 624 -24.41 -33.07 -4.13
N ASN A 625 -24.38 -31.97 -4.89
CA ASN A 625 -25.56 -31.22 -5.34
C ASN A 625 -26.46 -30.66 -4.21
N VAL A 626 -25.94 -30.53 -2.99
CA VAL A 626 -26.58 -29.88 -1.82
C VAL A 626 -25.77 -28.65 -1.41
N ALA A 627 -26.40 -27.47 -1.33
CA ALA A 627 -25.72 -26.24 -0.90
C ALA A 627 -26.65 -25.19 -0.25
N PHE A 628 -26.11 -24.30 0.57
CA PHE A 628 -26.84 -23.15 1.12
C PHE A 628 -26.81 -21.97 0.13
N PRO A 629 -27.97 -21.46 -0.36
CA PRO A 629 -28.04 -20.30 -1.24
C PRO A 629 -27.85 -18.99 -0.45
N ILE A 630 -26.94 -18.13 -0.92
CA ILE A 630 -26.68 -16.81 -0.32
C ILE A 630 -26.52 -15.72 -1.39
N GLY A 631 -26.86 -14.48 -1.04
CA GLY A 631 -26.55 -13.28 -1.82
C GLY A 631 -27.36 -13.08 -3.12
N ASN A 632 -27.97 -14.13 -3.69
CA ASN A 632 -28.74 -13.98 -4.93
C ASN A 632 -30.00 -13.11 -4.69
N PRO A 633 -30.57 -12.47 -5.74
CA PRO A 633 -31.70 -11.55 -5.57
C PRO A 633 -32.93 -12.17 -4.87
N LYS A 634 -33.20 -13.47 -5.07
CA LYS A 634 -34.29 -14.20 -4.43
C LYS A 634 -34.00 -14.69 -2.99
N ASP A 635 -32.74 -14.76 -2.56
CA ASP A 635 -32.36 -15.47 -1.33
C ASP A 635 -32.70 -14.65 -0.08
N PRO A 636 -33.10 -15.27 1.05
CA PRO A 636 -33.36 -14.56 2.31
C PRO A 636 -32.08 -14.10 3.03
N VAL A 637 -30.91 -14.56 2.58
CA VAL A 637 -29.60 -14.22 3.15
C VAL A 637 -28.91 -13.18 2.27
N LYS A 638 -28.90 -11.91 2.71
CA LYS A 638 -28.17 -10.81 2.06
C LYS A 638 -26.87 -10.44 2.79
N PHE A 639 -26.80 -10.73 4.09
CA PHE A 639 -25.63 -10.56 4.93
C PHE A 639 -25.34 -11.85 5.68
N LEU A 640 -24.06 -12.06 5.96
CA LEU A 640 -23.57 -13.08 6.87
C LEU A 640 -23.08 -12.40 8.15
N VAL A 641 -23.44 -12.96 9.30
CA VAL A 641 -23.02 -12.48 10.62
C VAL A 641 -22.35 -13.64 11.36
N LEU A 642 -21.05 -13.51 11.57
CA LEU A 642 -20.25 -14.43 12.37
C LEU A 642 -20.21 -13.93 13.81
N GLN A 643 -20.82 -14.67 14.72
CA GLN A 643 -20.72 -14.47 16.16
C GLN A 643 -19.63 -15.38 16.75
N ILE A 644 -18.79 -14.82 17.62
CA ILE A 644 -17.69 -15.51 18.30
C ILE A 644 -17.86 -15.30 19.82
N HIS A 645 -17.75 -16.38 20.59
CA HIS A 645 -17.83 -16.36 22.05
C HIS A 645 -16.48 -16.71 22.67
N TYR A 646 -15.99 -15.84 23.56
CA TYR A 646 -14.80 -16.02 24.38
C TYR A 646 -15.22 -16.19 25.84
N ALA A 647 -15.18 -17.41 26.38
CA ALA A 647 -15.58 -17.65 27.77
C ALA A 647 -14.66 -16.97 28.80
N ARG A 648 -13.43 -16.59 28.41
CA ARG A 648 -12.39 -16.03 29.27
C ARG A 648 -11.63 -14.90 28.57
N PRO A 649 -11.11 -13.91 29.31
CA PRO A 649 -10.20 -12.90 28.78
C PRO A 649 -8.84 -13.48 28.42
N PHE A 650 -8.09 -12.79 27.58
CA PHE A 650 -6.72 -13.15 27.22
C PHE A 650 -5.68 -12.55 28.17
N VAL A 651 -4.51 -13.18 28.25
CA VAL A 651 -3.36 -12.72 29.05
C VAL A 651 -2.27 -12.14 28.14
N GLY A 652 -1.80 -10.93 28.49
CA GLY A 652 -0.81 -10.19 27.69
C GLY A 652 -1.39 -9.54 26.43
N ASN A 653 -0.53 -9.00 25.57
CA ASN A 653 -0.95 -8.34 24.33
C ASN A 653 -1.07 -9.36 23.18
N VAL A 654 -2.01 -10.29 23.32
CA VAL A 654 -2.32 -11.32 22.32
C VAL A 654 -3.62 -10.93 21.61
N ARG A 655 -3.73 -11.18 20.30
CA ARG A 655 -4.95 -10.94 19.54
C ARG A 655 -5.40 -12.20 18.82
N ASP A 656 -6.71 -12.39 18.79
CA ASP A 656 -7.39 -13.44 18.06
C ASP A 656 -7.87 -12.97 16.68
N PHE A 657 -7.98 -13.96 15.79
CA PHE A 657 -8.29 -13.82 14.37
C PHE A 657 -9.15 -14.99 13.87
N SER A 658 -9.84 -15.68 14.78
CA SER A 658 -10.62 -16.86 14.46
C SER A 658 -11.78 -16.54 13.53
N GLY A 659 -12.11 -17.49 12.66
CA GLY A 659 -13.13 -17.31 11.62
C GLY A 659 -13.54 -18.60 10.94
N ILE A 660 -14.30 -18.46 9.85
CA ILE A 660 -14.73 -19.57 9.01
C ILE A 660 -14.47 -19.20 7.56
N THR A 661 -13.72 -20.04 6.85
CA THR A 661 -13.60 -19.98 5.39
C THR A 661 -14.81 -20.68 4.77
N LEU A 662 -15.48 -19.98 3.84
CA LEU A 662 -16.63 -20.50 3.10
C LEU A 662 -16.19 -20.89 1.70
N HIS A 663 -16.43 -22.15 1.32
CA HIS A 663 -16.21 -22.63 -0.03
C HIS A 663 -17.52 -22.52 -0.80
N MET A 664 -17.50 -21.81 -1.93
CA MET A 664 -18.68 -21.48 -2.71
C MET A 664 -18.63 -22.04 -4.13
N SER A 665 -19.81 -22.38 -4.65
CA SER A 665 -20.07 -22.73 -6.04
C SER A 665 -20.86 -21.61 -6.72
N GLU A 666 -20.50 -21.28 -7.96
CA GLU A 666 -21.32 -20.46 -8.87
C GLU A 666 -22.47 -21.29 -9.51
N VAL A 667 -22.35 -22.62 -9.52
CA VAL A 667 -23.34 -23.54 -10.10
C VAL A 667 -24.47 -23.79 -9.11
N ARG A 668 -25.72 -23.53 -9.54
CA ARG A 668 -26.94 -23.80 -8.76
C ARG A 668 -27.07 -25.30 -8.43
N PRO A 669 -27.23 -25.67 -7.15
CA PRO A 669 -27.43 -27.07 -6.75
C PRO A 669 -28.80 -27.60 -7.19
N LYS A 670 -28.95 -28.92 -7.27
CA LYS A 670 -30.27 -29.55 -7.39
C LYS A 670 -31.08 -29.42 -6.10
N TYR A 671 -30.40 -29.39 -4.95
CA TYR A 671 -31.01 -29.36 -3.63
C TYR A 671 -30.51 -28.19 -2.79
N ILE A 672 -31.44 -27.50 -2.12
CA ILE A 672 -31.13 -26.40 -1.20
C ILE A 672 -31.02 -26.97 0.22
N ALA A 673 -29.91 -26.67 0.89
CA ALA A 673 -29.66 -27.00 2.29
C ALA A 673 -30.25 -25.91 3.21
N GLU A 674 -30.97 -26.31 4.25
CA GLU A 674 -31.50 -25.42 5.29
C GLU A 674 -31.39 -26.11 6.67
N VAL A 675 -31.54 -25.34 7.76
CA VAL A 675 -31.49 -25.86 9.14
C VAL A 675 -32.87 -25.81 9.78
N PHE A 676 -33.28 -26.92 10.39
CA PHE A 676 -34.44 -27.05 11.27
C PHE A 676 -33.97 -27.08 12.73
N LEU A 677 -34.68 -26.42 13.63
CA LEU A 677 -34.32 -26.24 15.03
C LEU A 677 -35.42 -26.78 15.96
N PHE A 678 -35.08 -27.77 16.77
CA PHE A 678 -35.83 -28.07 18.00
C PHE A 678 -35.23 -27.24 19.14
N VAL A 679 -36.06 -26.50 19.88
CA VAL A 679 -35.64 -25.61 20.97
C VAL A 679 -36.53 -25.77 22.20
N GLY A 680 -35.96 -26.24 23.31
CA GLY A 680 -36.69 -26.53 24.55
C GLY A 680 -36.75 -25.32 25.49
N GLY A 681 -37.96 -24.86 25.81
CA GLY A 681 -38.18 -23.71 26.71
C GLY A 681 -38.40 -24.04 28.20
N THR A 682 -38.29 -25.30 28.62
CA THR A 682 -38.64 -25.71 30.00
C THR A 682 -37.50 -25.45 31.01
N PRO A 683 -37.71 -24.65 32.08
CA PRO A 683 -36.72 -24.49 33.15
C PRO A 683 -36.40 -25.81 33.85
N ILE A 684 -35.15 -25.94 34.33
CA ILE A 684 -34.62 -27.15 34.97
C ILE A 684 -34.70 -26.99 36.50
N PRO A 685 -35.43 -27.86 37.22
CA PRO A 685 -35.46 -27.83 38.68
C PRO A 685 -34.12 -28.16 39.33
N ALA A 686 -33.91 -27.66 40.54
CA ALA A 686 -32.76 -28.00 41.39
C ALA A 686 -32.70 -29.50 41.73
N HIS A 687 -31.50 -30.01 42.00
CA HIS A 687 -31.22 -31.35 42.54
C HIS A 687 -31.82 -32.55 41.77
N GLN A 688 -31.98 -32.49 40.44
CA GLN A 688 -32.53 -33.60 39.65
C GLN A 688 -31.42 -34.50 39.08
N PRO A 689 -31.37 -35.82 39.41
CA PRO A 689 -30.40 -36.76 38.83
C PRO A 689 -30.71 -37.12 37.37
N ALA A 690 -31.94 -36.88 36.92
CA ALA A 690 -32.32 -36.87 35.51
C ALA A 690 -33.56 -36.00 35.31
N PHE A 691 -33.40 -34.89 34.60
CA PHE A 691 -34.52 -34.07 34.11
C PHE A 691 -34.62 -34.20 32.58
N ILE A 692 -35.83 -34.22 32.03
CA ILE A 692 -36.06 -34.36 30.58
C ILE A 692 -36.92 -33.20 30.08
N SER A 693 -36.32 -32.31 29.29
CA SER A 693 -37.06 -31.35 28.46
C SER A 693 -37.39 -32.00 27.13
N ASN A 694 -38.58 -31.73 26.60
CA ASN A 694 -39.15 -32.40 25.42
C ASN A 694 -39.63 -31.34 24.43
N MET A 695 -39.42 -31.62 23.15
CA MET A 695 -39.85 -30.83 22.01
C MET A 695 -40.59 -31.79 21.07
N SER A 696 -41.79 -31.46 20.64
CA SER A 696 -42.55 -32.27 19.71
C SER A 696 -43.49 -31.42 18.83
N CYS A 697 -43.53 -31.74 17.55
CA CYS A 697 -44.32 -31.05 16.55
C CYS A 697 -44.62 -31.94 15.35
N THR A 698 -45.80 -31.75 14.78
CA THR A 698 -46.22 -32.35 13.52
C THR A 698 -45.69 -31.52 12.36
N TYR A 699 -45.05 -32.15 11.37
CA TYR A 699 -44.59 -31.47 10.17
C TYR A 699 -45.77 -31.26 9.21
N ARG A 700 -46.17 -30.00 9.00
CA ARG A 700 -47.44 -29.67 8.28
C ARG A 700 -47.24 -29.11 6.87
N ASP A 701 -46.01 -28.78 6.52
CA ASP A 701 -45.66 -28.19 5.22
C ASP A 701 -45.62 -29.27 4.12
N GLU A 702 -45.56 -28.85 2.86
CA GLU A 702 -45.62 -29.77 1.71
C GLU A 702 -44.28 -30.32 1.18
N PRO A 703 -43.12 -29.63 1.27
CA PRO A 703 -41.86 -30.19 0.78
C PRO A 703 -41.42 -31.42 1.60
N GLU A 704 -41.00 -32.49 0.93
CA GLU A 704 -40.25 -33.56 1.62
C GLU A 704 -38.89 -33.02 2.07
N LEU A 705 -38.49 -33.32 3.32
CA LEU A 705 -37.19 -32.94 3.87
C LEU A 705 -36.30 -34.17 4.05
N HIS A 706 -35.03 -34.05 3.67
CA HIS A 706 -34.04 -35.11 3.80
C HIS A 706 -32.92 -34.68 4.78
N PRO A 707 -32.99 -35.08 6.06
CA PRO A 707 -31.93 -34.82 7.04
C PRO A 707 -30.61 -35.48 6.64
N PHE A 708 -29.50 -34.74 6.69
CA PHE A 708 -28.17 -35.25 6.35
C PHE A 708 -27.08 -34.98 7.41
N ALA A 709 -27.30 -34.05 8.33
CA ALA A 709 -26.43 -33.83 9.48
C ALA A 709 -27.20 -33.23 10.67
N PHE A 710 -26.70 -33.41 11.89
CA PHE A 710 -27.29 -32.85 13.11
C PHE A 710 -26.24 -32.35 14.11
N ARG A 711 -26.59 -31.31 14.87
CA ARG A 711 -25.79 -30.78 15.99
C ARG A 711 -26.64 -30.69 17.25
N THR A 712 -26.10 -31.20 18.35
CA THR A 712 -26.69 -31.09 19.69
C THR A 712 -26.00 -29.98 20.49
N HIS A 713 -26.76 -29.14 21.19
CA HIS A 713 -26.20 -28.07 22.02
C HIS A 713 -26.99 -27.87 23.32
N THR A 714 -26.21 -27.80 24.41
CA THR A 714 -26.59 -27.39 25.77
C THR A 714 -25.39 -26.66 26.39
N HIS A 715 -25.59 -26.07 27.57
CA HIS A 715 -24.54 -25.69 28.51
C HIS A 715 -24.19 -26.91 29.40
N GLY A 716 -23.74 -26.70 30.64
CA GLY A 716 -23.03 -27.72 31.45
C GLY A 716 -23.87 -28.85 32.08
N MET A 717 -25.20 -28.75 32.10
CA MET A 717 -26.08 -29.75 32.74
C MET A 717 -26.55 -30.83 31.76
N GLY A 718 -26.53 -30.56 30.45
CA GLY A 718 -26.89 -31.54 29.43
C GLY A 718 -25.98 -32.77 29.44
N ARG A 719 -26.58 -33.94 29.22
CA ARG A 719 -25.91 -35.26 29.15
C ARG A 719 -26.20 -36.02 27.86
N VAL A 720 -27.42 -35.90 27.32
CA VAL A 720 -27.83 -36.47 26.04
C VAL A 720 -28.84 -35.53 25.40
N VAL A 721 -28.71 -35.31 24.10
CA VAL A 721 -29.79 -34.78 23.26
C VAL A 721 -30.03 -35.79 22.13
N SER A 722 -31.30 -36.08 21.83
CA SER A 722 -31.69 -36.96 20.71
C SER A 722 -32.93 -36.43 20.00
N ALA A 723 -33.10 -36.84 18.74
CA ALA A 723 -34.30 -36.58 17.94
C ALA A 723 -34.72 -37.81 17.13
N PHE A 724 -36.02 -37.95 16.94
CA PHE A 724 -36.68 -39.05 16.25
C PHE A 724 -37.83 -38.54 15.36
N LEU A 725 -38.07 -39.28 14.29
CA LEU A 725 -39.23 -39.21 13.41
C LEU A 725 -40.20 -40.35 13.76
N LYS A 726 -41.51 -40.09 13.78
CA LYS A 726 -42.57 -41.12 13.79
C LYS A 726 -43.41 -41.00 12.51
N HIS A 727 -43.32 -42.02 11.66
CA HIS A 727 -44.07 -42.19 10.40
C HIS A 727 -44.79 -43.55 10.45
N ASP A 728 -46.08 -43.61 10.07
CA ASP A 728 -46.92 -44.82 10.12
C ASP A 728 -46.80 -45.64 11.43
N GLY A 729 -46.77 -44.94 12.57
CA GLY A 729 -46.63 -45.56 13.89
C GLY A 729 -45.21 -45.97 14.28
N LYS A 730 -44.28 -46.05 13.33
CA LYS A 730 -42.89 -46.47 13.54
C LYS A 730 -41.98 -45.29 13.88
N TRP A 731 -41.27 -45.39 15.00
CA TRP A 731 -40.19 -44.48 15.36
C TRP A 731 -38.88 -44.80 14.61
N THR A 732 -38.15 -43.77 14.18
CA THR A 732 -36.84 -43.83 13.53
C THR A 732 -35.93 -42.73 14.11
N MET A 733 -34.71 -43.08 14.54
CA MET A 733 -33.76 -42.10 15.12
C MET A 733 -33.20 -41.19 14.02
N ILE A 734 -33.26 -39.87 14.23
CA ILE A 734 -32.61 -38.86 13.38
C ILE A 734 -31.16 -38.64 13.85
N GLY A 735 -30.95 -38.59 15.17
CA GLY A 735 -29.63 -38.49 15.76
C GLY A 735 -29.66 -38.51 17.28
N LYS A 736 -28.52 -38.86 17.89
CA LYS A 736 -28.30 -38.87 19.35
C LYS A 736 -26.83 -38.57 19.63
N ARG A 737 -26.54 -37.59 20.51
CA ARG A 737 -25.17 -37.22 20.90
C ARG A 737 -25.13 -36.68 22.34
N ASN A 738 -23.98 -36.80 22.99
CA ASN A 738 -23.70 -36.11 24.25
C ASN A 738 -23.30 -34.66 23.91
N PRO A 739 -24.02 -33.63 24.39
CA PRO A 739 -23.71 -32.23 24.07
C PRO A 739 -22.38 -31.74 24.69
N GLN A 740 -21.75 -32.53 25.58
CA GLN A 740 -20.42 -32.22 26.13
C GLN A 740 -19.24 -32.69 25.25
N TRP A 741 -19.49 -33.47 24.20
CA TRP A 741 -18.48 -33.78 23.18
C TRP A 741 -18.31 -32.62 22.20
N PRO A 742 -17.37 -32.69 21.23
CA PRO A 742 -17.27 -31.68 20.18
C PRO A 742 -18.64 -31.47 19.52
N GLN A 743 -19.11 -30.22 19.47
CA GLN A 743 -20.47 -29.87 19.03
C GLN A 743 -20.49 -29.57 17.52
N LEU A 744 -19.95 -30.50 16.73
CA LEU A 744 -20.02 -30.46 15.27
C LEU A 744 -21.43 -30.81 14.74
N PHE A 745 -21.66 -30.51 13.46
CA PHE A 745 -22.73 -31.15 12.69
C PHE A 745 -22.29 -32.57 12.30
N GLN A 746 -22.69 -33.56 13.09
CA GLN A 746 -22.44 -34.97 12.82
C GLN A 746 -23.34 -35.44 11.67
N LYS A 747 -22.76 -36.15 10.69
CA LYS A 747 -23.50 -36.73 9.56
C LYS A 747 -24.57 -37.72 10.04
N ILE A 748 -25.71 -37.74 9.33
CA ILE A 748 -26.73 -38.77 9.44
C ILE A 748 -26.44 -39.83 8.36
N ASP A 749 -26.20 -41.08 8.76
CA ASP A 749 -25.89 -42.18 7.83
C ASP A 749 -27.12 -42.98 7.39
N THR A 750 -28.27 -42.79 8.04
CA THR A 750 -29.57 -43.34 7.64
C THR A 750 -30.29 -42.41 6.68
N ASP A 751 -30.71 -42.93 5.52
CA ASP A 751 -31.61 -42.20 4.63
C ASP A 751 -32.98 -42.02 5.31
N ILE A 752 -33.37 -40.77 5.54
CA ILE A 752 -34.61 -40.36 6.20
C ILE A 752 -35.29 -39.35 5.30
N THR A 753 -36.59 -39.56 5.06
CA THR A 753 -37.46 -38.58 4.40
C THR A 753 -38.56 -38.22 5.38
N ILE A 754 -38.66 -36.94 5.74
CA ILE A 754 -39.75 -36.38 6.54
C ILE A 754 -40.84 -35.90 5.57
N ARG A 755 -42.07 -36.32 5.82
CA ARG A 755 -43.26 -36.02 5.03
C ARG A 755 -44.25 -35.20 5.81
N LYS A 756 -45.21 -34.63 5.08
CA LYS A 756 -46.37 -34.00 5.68
C LYS A 756 -47.14 -34.97 6.59
N ASP A 757 -47.60 -34.43 7.71
CA ASP A 757 -48.32 -35.08 8.82
C ASP A 757 -47.48 -36.06 9.65
N ASP A 758 -46.15 -36.11 9.43
CA ASP A 758 -45.21 -36.81 10.31
C ASP A 758 -45.05 -36.15 11.66
N PHE A 759 -44.84 -36.94 12.72
CA PHE A 759 -44.56 -36.43 14.05
C PHE A 759 -43.06 -36.45 14.35
N LEU A 760 -42.48 -35.26 14.55
CA LEU A 760 -41.09 -35.07 14.95
C LEU A 760 -41.02 -34.84 16.46
N SER A 761 -40.08 -35.49 17.14
CA SER A 761 -39.79 -35.19 18.55
C SER A 761 -38.31 -35.27 18.87
N ALA A 762 -37.85 -34.34 19.70
CA ALA A 762 -36.51 -34.30 20.25
C ALA A 762 -36.57 -34.10 21.77
N ILE A 763 -35.54 -34.56 22.48
CA ILE A 763 -35.43 -34.41 23.93
C ILE A 763 -34.02 -33.97 24.34
N CYS A 764 -33.93 -33.27 25.46
CA CYS A 764 -32.68 -33.04 26.18
C CYS A 764 -32.79 -33.66 27.58
N ARG A 765 -31.83 -34.51 27.92
CA ARG A 765 -31.65 -35.03 29.28
C ARG A 765 -30.57 -34.23 30.00
N PHE A 766 -30.94 -33.65 31.12
CA PHE A 766 -30.11 -32.86 32.01
C PHE A 766 -29.87 -33.57 33.35
N GLU A 767 -28.84 -33.14 34.05
CA GLU A 767 -28.51 -33.55 35.43
C GLU A 767 -28.15 -32.29 36.24
N SER A 768 -28.95 -31.99 37.27
CA SER A 768 -28.85 -30.80 38.13
C SER A 768 -28.63 -31.13 39.61
N THR A 769 -28.16 -32.36 39.92
CA THR A 769 -27.94 -32.86 41.29
C THR A 769 -27.18 -31.87 42.18
N ASN A 770 -26.15 -31.22 41.63
CA ASN A 770 -25.25 -30.30 42.31
C ASN A 770 -25.62 -28.81 42.10
N VAL A 771 -26.89 -28.51 41.77
CA VAL A 771 -27.38 -27.15 41.49
C VAL A 771 -28.52 -26.81 42.43
N ASP A 772 -28.30 -25.81 43.30
CA ASP A 772 -29.20 -25.42 44.40
C ASP A 772 -30.42 -24.58 43.97
N LYS A 773 -30.48 -24.18 42.69
CA LYS A 773 -31.49 -23.25 42.16
C LYS A 773 -32.10 -23.77 40.86
N VAL A 774 -33.32 -23.32 40.57
CA VAL A 774 -33.95 -23.55 39.26
C VAL A 774 -33.16 -22.80 38.20
N THR A 775 -32.73 -23.51 37.16
CA THR A 775 -32.00 -22.92 36.02
C THR A 775 -33.00 -22.61 34.90
N VAL A 776 -32.97 -21.37 34.40
CA VAL A 776 -33.82 -20.94 33.28
C VAL A 776 -33.19 -21.30 31.94
N MET A 777 -34.00 -21.33 30.88
CA MET A 777 -33.48 -21.45 29.52
C MET A 777 -33.05 -20.05 29.03
N GLY A 778 -31.82 -19.92 28.55
CA GLY A 778 -31.18 -18.64 28.26
C GLY A 778 -29.83 -18.80 27.54
N SER A 779 -29.11 -17.70 27.34
CA SER A 779 -27.90 -17.65 26.50
C SER A 779 -26.59 -17.41 27.26
N MET A 780 -26.62 -17.27 28.59
CA MET A 780 -25.42 -17.16 29.40
C MET A 780 -25.01 -18.55 29.92
N GLY A 781 -23.72 -18.76 30.22
CA GLY A 781 -23.24 -20.05 30.76
C GLY A 781 -23.82 -20.45 32.12
N VAL A 782 -24.52 -19.54 32.79
CA VAL A 782 -25.30 -19.75 34.04
C VAL A 782 -26.74 -20.20 33.78
N ASP A 783 -27.25 -20.00 32.57
CA ASP A 783 -28.53 -20.54 32.09
C ASP A 783 -28.30 -21.95 31.49
N GLU A 784 -29.34 -22.56 30.92
CA GLU A 784 -29.19 -23.72 30.02
C GLU A 784 -29.83 -23.48 28.64
N MET A 785 -29.51 -24.34 27.68
CA MET A 785 -30.17 -24.45 26.38
C MET A 785 -30.55 -25.91 26.11
N CYS A 786 -31.59 -26.10 25.30
CA CYS A 786 -32.00 -27.42 24.81
C CYS A 786 -32.19 -27.36 23.30
N ASN A 787 -31.10 -27.46 22.53
CA ASN A 787 -31.14 -27.27 21.08
C ASN A 787 -30.70 -28.52 20.31
N PHE A 788 -31.53 -28.97 19.37
CA PHE A 788 -31.16 -29.93 18.33
C PHE A 788 -31.31 -29.24 16.97
N TYR A 789 -30.19 -29.00 16.29
CA TYR A 789 -30.14 -28.46 14.94
C TYR A 789 -30.06 -29.63 13.95
N MET A 790 -30.98 -29.69 13.00
CA MET A 790 -31.04 -30.70 11.95
C MET A 790 -30.82 -30.00 10.60
N MET A 791 -29.68 -30.24 9.97
CA MET A 791 -29.45 -29.87 8.58
C MET A 791 -30.19 -30.85 7.68
N TYR A 792 -31.03 -30.31 6.81
CA TYR A 792 -31.77 -31.05 5.81
C TYR A 792 -31.58 -30.43 4.43
N TYR A 793 -31.81 -31.20 3.38
CA TYR A 793 -31.97 -30.68 2.03
C TYR A 793 -33.37 -30.96 1.50
N ARG A 794 -33.79 -30.14 0.52
CA ARG A 794 -35.05 -30.26 -0.22
C ARG A 794 -34.83 -29.82 -1.66
N ASP A 795 -35.78 -30.10 -2.55
CA ASP A 795 -35.68 -29.70 -3.96
C ASP A 795 -35.56 -28.17 -4.13
N ALA A 796 -34.63 -27.74 -4.99
CA ALA A 796 -34.29 -26.34 -5.18
C ALA A 796 -35.34 -25.53 -5.97
N ASP A 797 -36.25 -26.18 -6.70
CA ASP A 797 -37.36 -25.54 -7.44
C ASP A 797 -38.67 -25.50 -6.62
N SER A 798 -38.66 -25.97 -5.37
CA SER A 798 -39.78 -25.76 -4.43
C SER A 798 -39.77 -24.35 -3.85
N ASP A 799 -40.59 -23.45 -4.42
CA ASP A 799 -40.90 -22.10 -3.89
C ASP A 799 -41.72 -22.11 -2.58
N LYS A 800 -42.16 -23.28 -2.08
CA LYS A 800 -42.96 -23.40 -0.84
C LYS A 800 -42.10 -23.16 0.40
N GLN A 801 -42.59 -22.31 1.32
CA GLN A 801 -41.95 -22.08 2.61
C GLN A 801 -42.06 -23.32 3.51
N VAL A 802 -41.09 -23.44 4.42
CA VAL A 802 -41.01 -24.49 5.44
C VAL A 802 -40.85 -23.81 6.79
N ASN A 803 -41.70 -24.14 7.77
CA ASN A 803 -41.50 -23.78 9.16
C ASN A 803 -40.31 -24.58 9.72
N ARG A 804 -39.36 -23.88 10.34
CA ARG A 804 -38.04 -24.43 10.71
C ARG A 804 -37.86 -24.57 12.22
N ILE A 805 -38.90 -24.32 13.02
CA ILE A 805 -38.79 -24.23 14.48
C ILE A 805 -39.84 -25.12 15.16
N CYS A 806 -39.36 -25.96 16.07
CA CYS A 806 -40.13 -26.89 16.89
C CYS A 806 -39.87 -26.58 18.37
N ALA A 807 -40.70 -25.72 18.96
CA ALA A 807 -40.47 -25.12 20.28
C ALA A 807 -41.40 -25.61 21.41
N TRP A 808 -42.43 -26.38 21.06
CA TRP A 808 -43.51 -26.81 21.97
C TRP A 808 -43.43 -28.32 22.22
N ASP A 809 -44.24 -28.85 23.13
CA ASP A 809 -44.51 -30.29 23.26
C ASP A 809 -45.97 -30.54 22.82
N GLU A 810 -46.19 -30.66 21.50
CA GLU A 810 -47.54 -30.70 20.89
C GLU A 810 -48.37 -31.91 21.33
N ASN A 811 -47.74 -33.05 21.63
CA ASN A 811 -48.46 -34.28 21.96
C ASN A 811 -47.86 -35.08 23.14
N GLN A 812 -48.37 -34.78 24.33
CA GLN A 812 -47.99 -35.44 25.58
C GLN A 812 -48.31 -36.95 25.63
N ALA A 813 -49.23 -37.46 24.80
CA ALA A 813 -49.51 -38.89 24.71
C ALA A 813 -48.42 -39.61 23.92
N LEU A 814 -48.02 -39.08 22.75
CA LEU A 814 -46.94 -39.63 21.92
C LEU A 814 -45.58 -39.61 22.66
N ARG A 815 -45.36 -38.64 23.54
CA ARG A 815 -44.19 -38.59 24.44
C ARG A 815 -44.03 -39.84 25.33
N ALA A 816 -45.11 -40.52 25.70
CA ALA A 816 -45.03 -41.78 26.45
C ALA A 816 -44.51 -42.96 25.62
N GLU A 817 -44.58 -42.86 24.28
CA GLU A 817 -44.06 -43.86 23.35
C GLU A 817 -42.60 -43.61 22.93
N TYR A 818 -41.98 -42.50 23.35
CA TYR A 818 -40.65 -42.09 22.89
C TYR A 818 -39.59 -43.17 23.17
N PRO A 819 -38.76 -43.57 22.19
CA PRO A 819 -37.81 -44.67 22.37
C PRO A 819 -36.81 -44.47 23.52
N LYS A 820 -36.79 -45.43 24.45
CA LYS A 820 -35.93 -45.40 25.67
C LYS A 820 -34.43 -45.23 25.35
N GLU A 821 -34.00 -45.73 24.20
CA GLU A 821 -32.65 -45.56 23.67
C GLU A 821 -32.26 -44.08 23.49
N GLY A 822 -33.19 -43.18 23.19
CA GLY A 822 -32.92 -41.73 23.10
C GLY A 822 -32.67 -41.05 24.45
N ILE A 823 -33.18 -41.64 25.55
CA ILE A 823 -33.06 -41.13 26.94
C ILE A 823 -31.82 -41.73 27.66
N SER A 824 -31.42 -42.93 27.25
CA SER A 824 -30.24 -43.63 27.80
C SER A 824 -28.95 -42.82 27.58
N LEU A 825 -28.04 -42.84 28.55
CA LEU A 825 -26.71 -42.24 28.39
C LEU A 825 -25.93 -42.92 27.26
N LEU A 826 -25.01 -42.19 26.65
CA LEU A 826 -23.97 -42.78 25.81
C LEU A 826 -22.79 -43.23 26.70
N PRO A 827 -21.99 -44.23 26.29
CA PRO A 827 -20.73 -44.53 26.96
C PRO A 827 -19.78 -43.32 26.88
N PRO A 828 -18.92 -43.09 27.89
CA PRO A 828 -17.91 -42.03 27.84
C PRO A 828 -16.91 -42.26 26.71
N HIS A 829 -16.35 -41.17 26.16
CA HIS A 829 -15.37 -41.21 25.07
C HIS A 829 -14.18 -40.30 25.40
N PRO A 830 -13.17 -40.79 26.15
CA PRO A 830 -12.13 -39.96 26.74
C PRO A 830 -11.37 -39.06 25.75
N GLU A 831 -11.11 -39.52 24.53
CA GLU A 831 -10.45 -38.72 23.48
C GLU A 831 -11.29 -37.52 23.03
N TRP A 832 -12.61 -37.70 22.91
CA TRP A 832 -13.54 -36.64 22.51
C TRP A 832 -13.83 -35.70 23.67
N GLU A 833 -13.88 -36.22 24.90
CA GLU A 833 -13.95 -35.42 26.12
C GLU A 833 -12.68 -34.56 26.28
N HIS A 834 -11.49 -35.11 26.02
CA HIS A 834 -10.23 -34.36 26.04
C HIS A 834 -10.16 -33.31 24.91
N ALA A 835 -10.50 -33.66 23.67
CA ALA A 835 -10.58 -32.69 22.56
C ALA A 835 -11.70 -31.65 22.74
N ALA A 836 -12.67 -31.92 23.62
CA ALA A 836 -13.74 -31.00 24.00
C ALA A 836 -13.43 -30.15 25.23
N HIS A 837 -12.38 -30.48 25.99
CA HIS A 837 -11.95 -29.68 27.13
C HIS A 837 -11.28 -28.39 26.65
N GLN A 838 -11.85 -27.28 27.08
CA GLN A 838 -11.19 -25.97 27.04
C GLN A 838 -10.25 -25.88 28.25
N SER A 839 -9.08 -25.28 28.07
CA SER A 839 -8.09 -25.09 29.13
C SER A 839 -8.69 -24.49 30.41
N GLY A 840 -8.24 -25.02 31.55
CA GLY A 840 -8.53 -24.45 32.86
C GLY A 840 -7.89 -23.08 33.10
N ASN A 841 -6.92 -22.70 32.26
CA ASN A 841 -6.17 -21.44 32.33
C ASN A 841 -6.60 -20.49 31.19
N PRO A 842 -6.61 -19.16 31.42
CA PRO A 842 -6.77 -18.19 30.34
C PRO A 842 -5.72 -18.35 29.24
N PHE A 843 -6.11 -18.20 27.98
CA PHE A 843 -5.18 -18.20 26.84
C PHE A 843 -4.36 -16.90 26.80
N GLY A 844 -3.07 -16.98 26.46
CA GLY A 844 -2.24 -15.81 26.29
C GLY A 844 -0.75 -16.04 26.55
N VAL A 845 -0.02 -14.94 26.77
CA VAL A 845 1.41 -14.93 27.11
C VAL A 845 1.62 -14.17 28.42
N GLU A 846 2.08 -14.89 29.44
CA GLU A 846 2.41 -14.36 30.76
C GLU A 846 3.93 -14.18 30.91
N GLU A 847 4.42 -12.95 31.16
CA GLU A 847 5.85 -12.70 31.44
C GLU A 847 6.20 -13.16 32.87
N LYS A 848 6.41 -14.47 33.05
CA LYS A 848 6.74 -15.07 34.36
C LYS A 848 8.15 -14.73 34.85
N LEU A 849 9.14 -14.73 33.94
CA LEU A 849 10.56 -14.57 34.27
C LEU A 849 11.30 -13.84 33.16
N LYS A 850 12.20 -12.94 33.54
CA LYS A 850 13.08 -12.19 32.64
C LYS A 850 14.54 -12.51 32.91
N LEU A 851 15.06 -13.53 32.22
CA LEU A 851 16.42 -14.04 32.43
C LEU A 851 17.43 -13.31 31.54
N THR A 852 18.64 -13.10 32.07
CA THR A 852 19.79 -12.55 31.33
C THR A 852 21.02 -13.45 31.38
N SER A 853 20.90 -14.63 32.00
CA SER A 853 21.90 -15.68 32.09
C SER A 853 21.24 -17.05 32.28
N MET A 854 22.00 -18.12 32.07
CA MET A 854 21.65 -19.50 32.43
C MET A 854 22.85 -20.09 33.18
N GLY A 855 22.69 -20.38 34.48
CA GLY A 855 23.82 -20.52 35.39
C GLY A 855 24.72 -19.27 35.36
N ASP A 856 26.04 -19.49 35.37
CA ASP A 856 27.06 -18.43 35.29
C ASP A 856 27.19 -17.81 33.88
N ILE A 857 26.60 -18.41 32.85
CA ILE A 857 26.73 -17.95 31.46
C ILE A 857 25.73 -16.84 31.19
N LYS A 858 26.20 -15.60 31.08
CA LYS A 858 25.40 -14.45 30.64
C LYS A 858 25.02 -14.59 29.16
N PHE A 859 23.75 -14.32 28.84
CA PHE A 859 23.29 -14.35 27.46
C PHE A 859 23.93 -13.24 26.63
N GLY A 860 24.34 -13.62 25.42
CA GLY A 860 24.63 -12.69 24.34
C GLY A 860 23.35 -12.17 23.69
N GLN A 861 23.48 -11.55 22.52
CA GLN A 861 22.33 -11.27 21.67
C GLN A 861 21.73 -12.61 21.20
N ILE A 862 20.58 -13.01 21.76
CA ILE A 862 19.85 -14.23 21.39
C ILE A 862 19.52 -14.18 19.89
N SER A 863 19.71 -15.31 19.22
CA SER A 863 19.43 -15.49 17.79
C SER A 863 18.16 -16.31 17.59
N GLY A 864 17.98 -17.39 18.36
CA GLY A 864 16.73 -18.14 18.42
C GLY A 864 16.62 -18.99 19.69
N MET A 865 15.45 -19.58 19.89
CA MET A 865 15.21 -20.57 20.94
C MET A 865 14.45 -21.77 20.37
N ALA A 866 14.65 -22.94 20.97
CA ALA A 866 13.86 -24.13 20.71
C ALA A 866 13.53 -24.84 22.04
N ILE A 867 12.59 -25.78 22.00
CA ILE A 867 12.25 -26.63 23.14
C ILE A 867 12.52 -28.09 22.73
N THR A 868 13.17 -28.85 23.60
CA THR A 868 13.41 -30.28 23.38
C THR A 868 12.19 -31.11 23.80
N LYS A 869 12.12 -32.36 23.32
CA LYS A 869 11.10 -33.34 23.71
C LYS A 869 11.04 -33.62 25.22
N ASP A 870 12.16 -33.43 25.92
CA ASP A 870 12.27 -33.59 27.39
C ASP A 870 11.79 -32.34 28.15
N GLY A 871 11.41 -31.26 27.46
CA GLY A 871 10.99 -29.98 28.04
C GLY A 871 12.12 -28.99 28.33
N ASP A 872 13.40 -29.35 28.08
CA ASP A 872 14.49 -28.39 28.21
C ASP A 872 14.40 -27.28 27.15
N ILE A 873 14.73 -26.06 27.55
CA ILE A 873 14.81 -24.90 26.68
C ILE A 873 16.23 -24.77 26.13
N VAL A 874 16.33 -24.69 24.80
CA VAL A 874 17.57 -24.45 24.06
C VAL A 874 17.64 -22.98 23.68
N VAL A 875 18.67 -22.28 24.14
CA VAL A 875 18.96 -20.88 23.79
C VAL A 875 20.15 -20.85 22.83
N PHE A 876 19.94 -20.33 21.62
CA PHE A 876 21.01 -20.03 20.66
C PHE A 876 21.30 -18.53 20.73
N HIS A 877 22.54 -18.16 21.06
CA HIS A 877 22.99 -16.77 21.21
C HIS A 877 24.39 -16.56 20.65
N ARG A 878 24.73 -15.30 20.38
CA ARG A 878 25.96 -14.91 19.70
C ARG A 878 27.19 -14.80 20.62
N GLY A 879 27.15 -15.40 21.81
CA GLY A 879 28.20 -15.23 22.82
C GLY A 879 28.50 -13.74 23.10
N PRO A 880 29.75 -13.27 22.97
CA PRO A 880 30.12 -11.86 23.13
C PRO A 880 29.93 -11.03 21.85
N ARG A 881 29.60 -11.66 20.72
CA ARG A 881 29.44 -10.99 19.42
C ARG A 881 28.04 -10.38 19.30
N VAL A 882 27.99 -9.21 18.66
CA VAL A 882 26.76 -8.46 18.36
C VAL A 882 26.58 -8.44 16.84
N TRP A 883 25.35 -8.61 16.39
CA TRP A 883 24.94 -8.33 15.01
C TRP A 883 24.39 -6.91 14.95
N ASP A 884 25.14 -6.05 14.25
CA ASP A 884 24.85 -4.65 13.98
C ASP A 884 25.15 -4.31 12.50
N GLY A 885 25.04 -3.03 12.12
CA GLY A 885 25.32 -2.54 10.76
C GLY A 885 26.80 -2.57 10.34
N SER A 886 27.71 -3.04 11.20
CA SER A 886 29.14 -3.21 10.92
C SER A 886 29.60 -4.67 10.85
N SER A 887 28.76 -5.62 11.25
CA SER A 887 29.15 -7.04 11.31
C SER A 887 29.47 -7.64 9.94
N PHE A 888 28.78 -7.18 8.90
CA PHE A 888 28.99 -7.56 7.50
C PHE A 888 29.49 -6.36 6.70
N ASP A 889 30.17 -6.60 5.58
CA ASP A 889 30.39 -5.57 4.56
C ASP A 889 29.20 -5.49 3.58
N PHE A 890 29.24 -4.52 2.67
CA PHE A 890 28.23 -4.30 1.63
C PHE A 890 28.17 -5.44 0.58
N LYS A 891 29.05 -6.45 0.63
CA LYS A 891 28.94 -7.71 -0.13
C LYS A 891 28.28 -8.84 0.67
N ASN A 892 27.77 -8.54 1.87
CA ASN A 892 27.29 -9.49 2.87
C ASN A 892 28.37 -10.48 3.36
N ILE A 893 29.64 -10.09 3.31
CA ILE A 893 30.75 -10.91 3.85
C ILE A 893 30.98 -10.49 5.30
N LEU A 894 31.03 -11.46 6.23
CA LEU A 894 31.30 -11.19 7.63
C LEU A 894 32.70 -10.56 7.80
N GLN A 895 32.79 -9.45 8.54
CA GLN A 895 34.04 -8.71 8.73
C GLN A 895 34.95 -9.41 9.76
N ASP A 896 34.40 -9.82 10.90
CA ASP A 896 35.11 -10.61 11.91
C ASP A 896 35.02 -12.11 11.60
N LYS A 897 36.03 -12.60 10.88
CA LYS A 897 36.13 -14.01 10.42
C LYS A 897 36.71 -14.96 11.48
N SER A 898 36.77 -14.58 12.75
CA SER A 898 37.06 -15.52 13.83
C SER A 898 35.79 -16.27 14.26
N PRO A 899 35.83 -17.59 14.54
CA PRO A 899 34.70 -18.27 15.15
C PRO A 899 34.49 -17.76 16.58
N ILE A 900 33.25 -17.80 17.07
CA ILE A 900 32.90 -17.40 18.44
C ILE A 900 33.51 -18.43 19.42
N PRO A 901 34.37 -18.02 20.37
CA PRO A 901 35.05 -18.97 21.26
C PRO A 901 34.11 -19.58 22.30
N ASP A 902 33.14 -18.80 22.79
CA ASP A 902 32.18 -19.23 23.80
C ASP A 902 31.11 -20.17 23.23
N ALA A 903 30.48 -20.96 24.11
CA ALA A 903 29.37 -21.81 23.72
C ALA A 903 28.18 -20.95 23.27
N THR A 904 27.76 -21.10 22.02
CA THR A 904 26.63 -20.35 21.45
C THR A 904 25.28 -21.01 21.73
N ILE A 905 25.26 -22.29 22.09
CA ILE A 905 24.05 -23.07 22.38
C ILE A 905 24.08 -23.50 23.83
N LEU A 906 23.07 -23.08 24.59
CA LEU A 906 22.87 -23.47 25.99
C LEU A 906 21.57 -24.27 26.09
N VAL A 907 21.63 -25.45 26.71
CA VAL A 907 20.45 -26.27 27.01
C VAL A 907 20.19 -26.16 28.50
N GLY A 908 19.00 -25.70 28.88
CA GLY A 908 18.63 -25.47 30.28
C GLY A 908 17.28 -26.06 30.65
N THR A 909 17.24 -26.78 31.78
CA THR A 909 16.02 -27.33 32.35
C THR A 909 15.28 -26.23 33.14
N PRO A 910 13.96 -26.05 32.94
CA PRO A 910 13.14 -25.17 33.77
C PRO A 910 13.22 -25.53 35.26
N ILE A 911 13.42 -24.52 36.11
CA ILE A 911 13.37 -24.63 37.58
C ILE A 911 12.59 -23.46 38.15
N ASP A 912 12.12 -23.58 39.41
CA ASP A 912 11.46 -22.48 40.11
C ASP A 912 12.38 -21.24 40.16
N GLY A 913 11.97 -20.18 39.46
CA GLY A 913 12.71 -18.93 39.36
C GLY A 913 13.79 -18.84 38.26
N GLY A 914 14.00 -19.87 37.42
CA GLY A 914 15.03 -19.77 36.38
C GLY A 914 15.23 -20.97 35.45
N LEU A 915 16.45 -21.07 34.89
CA LEU A 915 16.91 -22.16 34.02
C LEU A 915 18.21 -22.73 34.58
N ALA A 916 18.22 -24.02 34.92
CA ALA A 916 19.42 -24.75 35.31
C ALA A 916 20.17 -25.20 34.06
N LEU A 917 21.44 -24.81 33.92
CA LEU A 917 22.28 -25.21 32.77
C LEU A 917 22.49 -26.73 32.79
N LYS A 918 21.95 -27.44 31.78
CA LYS A 918 22.07 -28.89 31.59
C LYS A 918 23.25 -29.24 30.68
N ALA A 919 23.44 -28.47 29.59
CA ALA A 919 24.55 -28.67 28.66
C ALA A 919 24.89 -27.39 27.86
N LYS A 920 26.09 -27.37 27.25
CA LYS A 920 26.58 -26.27 26.39
C LYS A 920 27.25 -26.83 25.12
N TYR A 921 27.02 -26.20 23.98
CA TYR A 921 27.54 -26.62 22.67
C TYR A 921 27.86 -25.43 21.75
N GLY A 922 28.55 -25.69 20.63
CA GLY A 922 28.86 -24.69 19.59
C GLY A 922 30.14 -23.88 19.78
N GLU A 923 30.92 -24.17 20.83
CA GLU A 923 32.25 -23.55 21.08
C GLU A 923 33.14 -23.63 19.83
N ALA A 924 33.62 -22.48 19.35
CA ALA A 924 34.43 -22.32 18.15
C ALA A 924 33.83 -22.86 16.82
N GLN A 925 32.51 -23.13 16.76
CA GLN A 925 31.84 -23.67 15.56
C GLN A 925 31.06 -22.64 14.75
N PHE A 926 30.64 -21.52 15.36
CA PHE A 926 29.72 -20.55 14.75
C PHE A 926 30.38 -19.18 14.58
N TYR A 927 30.03 -18.47 13.50
CA TYR A 927 30.58 -17.14 13.19
C TYR A 927 29.57 -16.02 13.47
N MET A 928 28.31 -16.20 13.05
CA MET A 928 27.19 -15.30 13.34
C MET A 928 25.85 -16.08 13.41
N PRO A 929 25.53 -16.70 14.57
CA PRO A 929 24.26 -17.35 14.83
C PRO A 929 23.03 -16.57 14.37
N HIS A 930 22.10 -17.25 13.68
CA HIS A 930 20.82 -16.66 13.24
C HIS A 930 19.60 -17.41 13.77
N GLY A 931 19.44 -18.70 13.49
CA GLY A 931 18.24 -19.47 13.88
C GLY A 931 18.54 -20.89 14.32
N ILE A 932 17.65 -21.45 15.15
CA ILE A 932 17.74 -22.83 15.66
C ILE A 932 16.36 -23.50 15.61
N PHE A 933 16.35 -24.80 15.32
CA PHE A 933 15.19 -25.69 15.43
C PHE A 933 15.67 -27.07 15.96
N VAL A 934 14.79 -27.80 16.63
CA VAL A 934 15.04 -29.15 17.14
C VAL A 934 13.85 -30.04 16.72
N ASP A 935 14.12 -31.22 16.18
CA ASP A 935 13.06 -32.19 15.81
C ASP A 935 12.78 -33.24 16.90
N ASP A 936 11.69 -33.99 16.76
CA ASP A 936 11.25 -35.04 17.69
C ASP A 936 12.23 -36.23 17.82
N ASP A 937 13.17 -36.34 16.87
CA ASP A 937 14.29 -37.29 16.87
C ASP A 937 15.53 -36.73 17.61
N GLY A 938 15.52 -35.48 18.07
CA GLY A 938 16.63 -34.83 18.77
C GLY A 938 17.79 -34.39 17.87
N TYR A 939 17.55 -34.14 16.58
CA TYR A 939 18.49 -33.40 15.74
C TYR A 939 18.33 -31.89 15.91
N PHE A 940 19.46 -31.20 15.92
CA PHE A 940 19.57 -29.76 15.99
C PHE A 940 19.84 -29.22 14.58
N TYR A 941 19.09 -28.21 14.19
CA TYR A 941 19.19 -27.52 12.90
C TYR A 941 19.54 -26.07 13.20
N THR A 942 20.76 -25.67 12.90
CA THR A 942 21.29 -24.33 13.24
C THR A 942 21.73 -23.59 11.99
N THR A 943 21.31 -22.33 11.85
CA THR A 943 21.70 -21.47 10.74
C THR A 943 22.71 -20.42 11.19
N ASP A 944 23.78 -20.29 10.40
CA ASP A 944 24.87 -19.33 10.61
C ASP A 944 25.04 -18.50 9.34
N VAL A 945 24.70 -17.22 9.43
CA VAL A 945 24.85 -16.28 8.31
C VAL A 945 26.29 -15.83 8.12
N GLY A 946 27.18 -16.06 9.09
CA GLY A 946 28.59 -15.72 9.03
C GLY A 946 29.43 -16.70 8.22
N SER A 947 29.03 -17.97 8.22
CA SER A 947 29.58 -19.03 7.36
C SER A 947 28.69 -19.34 6.14
N HIS A 948 27.49 -18.77 6.07
CA HIS A 948 26.43 -19.05 5.10
C HIS A 948 25.98 -20.54 5.09
N GLN A 949 25.88 -21.15 6.27
CA GLN A 949 25.56 -22.57 6.41
C GLN A 949 24.26 -22.85 7.17
N VAL A 950 23.61 -23.95 6.78
CA VAL A 950 22.56 -24.64 7.55
C VAL A 950 23.15 -25.96 8.00
N ILE A 951 23.30 -26.16 9.30
CA ILE A 951 23.97 -27.33 9.89
C ILE A 951 22.91 -28.20 10.56
N LYS A 952 22.70 -29.42 10.05
CA LYS A 952 21.98 -30.49 10.76
C LYS A 952 22.99 -31.36 11.51
N TRP A 953 22.79 -31.54 12.81
CA TRP A 953 23.64 -32.35 13.66
C TRP A 953 22.85 -33.02 14.77
N LYS A 954 23.40 -34.08 15.36
CA LYS A 954 22.81 -34.74 16.53
C LYS A 954 23.76 -34.61 17.70
N VAL A 955 23.26 -34.04 18.79
CA VAL A 955 23.93 -34.07 20.09
C VAL A 955 24.04 -35.53 20.51
N ARG A 956 25.24 -35.96 20.91
CA ARG A 956 25.46 -37.24 21.59
C ARG A 956 25.61 -36.93 23.08
N ASN A 957 24.88 -37.67 23.91
CA ASN A 957 25.09 -37.73 25.35
C ASN A 957 26.43 -38.39 25.69
#